data_AF-A0A427YN74-F1
#
_entry.id   AF-A0A427YN74-F1
#
_cell.length_a   1.000
_cell.length_b   1.000
_cell.length_c   1.000
_cell.angle_alpha   90.00
_cell.angle_beta   90.00
_cell.angle_gamma   90.00
#
_symmetry.space_group_name_H-M   'P 1'
#
loop_
_entity.id
_entity.type
_entity.pdbx_description
1 polymer ?
#
loop_
_entity_poly.entity_id
_entity_poly.type
_entity_poly.pdbx_seq_one_letter_code
_entity_poly.pdbx_strand_id
1 'polypeptide(L)'
;MVQAQKVILTPQPDSDGTQKAKETQEIEIDPFNALLLEEQNHDIKFRTLSWQKATALLFGEYVCLAILALSWSWSVVGWVAGAFITFGLGLLTWYTSYVLWQYTMKHPEVKDICDIASKLFPGIPRIAYEATAIMLLLNNIFLIGFHVFTGAKIFNTLSDSALCTVTFQAISAIIGIIVSLPRTLKHVSLMSVVSAICMGIAIILSLVYAGIEDAPLYGYGGNYPTLGPVTTSIGLPTPAPGFVNGLNAVLNITFLWIGQILYPSFIAEMKEPRDFPKALAALTVLELILFTVVAAVGYNYMGQYSTAPSIGSLSEPWARKSAFAFVLVPTVVIGAIYSNVAAKFVFKRILGGTRHAHSHSIVGWGTWVAIVIFIWVVAFILGNVIPSMGDFLSIMSSAFDSFFGFIFWAVAYYHLNKGNLFTGPRQIFFTVLNIFILLLGLFMLGPGLYTSIDAIIADYAGAVRRPFSRSTVFSTKGAVDTSQPQACQAGIEILNKGGNAADAAVATAAAMAVCEPFSNGLGGDMFCLNYDAQSKQVGAINGSGRAPRALTVEHLRSRGITDQKIPISDMNAVTVPGAVAGWFKTHSEFGSGKLSMAEILAPAIRLAEEGVPTHEINSSMWMRSTRLLNTASKGGADLLLPDGSAPLPSHIMTNPALANVLRSLAQEGPAAFYRGRVAQAIVDVVQEGGGCMSLDDLALTTADVVRPIKYTFRGGREVNDGVTLWECPPNGQGLTALIALGIIEQVEELHQIDMFEIEHNSALYLHTSSPFDWLLRTVTQYYVGDLKDEQGVVPNLLYRAYLKERASLIDLSKATVVQHGNPLHCSDTIYLCTSDKDGNICSLIASNHGGFGTGAVPTDCGFALQNRGAAFSLEPGRVNTLEGGKRPYHTIIPGLVTIGDELLISFGCMGGFMQPQGHVQLLLNKLRGLSVQASIDAPRFCISSGLPDVGSSAGDFDAEIWLEEGIPEGVLQTLKDMGYKAVRATTDLRSSVYCEAPQSLLVRLLVRQSLSIMVAMMRTKRPGICSLHYAVFMTGISAAGASAEERDGLGDRMRVNKMYDELIDNFSSLNVARSQQIVHSVWDQNAEGSVYVNWLEIVRERHWELYLV
;
A
#
# COMPACT_ATOMS: atom_id res chain seq x y z
N MET A 1 -55.49 11.11 3.39
CA MET A 1 -56.54 11.76 4.20
C MET A 1 -56.06 11.75 5.64
N VAL A 2 -55.71 12.91 6.21
CA VAL A 2 -55.33 13.04 7.62
C VAL A 2 -56.48 13.78 8.30
N GLN A 3 -57.10 13.15 9.29
CA GLN A 3 -58.13 13.78 10.12
C GLN A 3 -57.46 14.88 10.95
N ALA A 4 -57.95 16.11 10.83
CA ALA A 4 -57.69 17.16 11.80
C ALA A 4 -58.17 16.68 13.18
N GLN A 5 -57.26 16.61 14.15
CA GLN A 5 -57.65 16.40 15.54
C GLN A 5 -58.40 17.65 16.02
N LYS A 6 -59.73 17.51 16.14
CA LYS A 6 -60.61 18.52 16.74
C LYS A 6 -60.41 18.52 18.25
N VAL A 7 -59.74 19.55 18.78
CA VAL A 7 -59.69 19.79 20.22
C VAL A 7 -60.88 20.67 20.60
N ILE A 8 -61.82 20.11 21.37
CA ILE A 8 -62.94 20.84 21.96
C ILE A 8 -62.43 21.45 23.27
N LEU A 9 -62.22 22.76 23.31
CA LEU A 9 -61.98 23.49 24.55
C LEU A 9 -63.32 23.70 25.26
N THR A 10 -63.56 22.99 26.37
CA THR A 10 -64.62 23.34 27.32
C THR A 10 -64.21 24.62 28.07
N PRO A 11 -65.00 25.71 28.04
CA PRO A 11 -64.69 26.90 28.81
C PRO A 11 -64.89 26.64 30.31
N GLN A 12 -63.98 27.14 31.15
CA GLN A 12 -64.26 27.28 32.57
C GLN A 12 -65.34 28.35 32.79
N PRO A 13 -66.20 28.21 33.82
CA PRO A 13 -67.25 29.19 34.09
C PRO A 13 -66.66 30.46 34.72
N ASP A 14 -67.09 31.62 34.23
CA ASP A 14 -66.84 32.91 34.89
C ASP A 14 -67.66 33.01 36.19
N SER A 15 -67.16 33.79 37.15
CA SER A 15 -67.63 33.90 38.53
C SER A 15 -69.02 34.54 38.75
N ASP A 16 -69.83 34.74 37.70
CA ASP A 16 -71.14 35.42 37.80
C ASP A 16 -72.31 34.71 37.08
N GLY A 17 -72.20 33.40 36.82
CA GLY A 17 -73.36 32.52 36.66
C GLY A 17 -74.36 32.83 35.53
N THR A 18 -73.99 33.59 34.49
CA THR A 18 -74.90 33.89 33.38
C THR A 18 -74.38 33.34 32.04
N GLN A 19 -75.09 32.34 31.51
CA GLN A 19 -74.85 31.79 30.16
C GLN A 19 -75.38 32.74 29.08
N LYS A 20 -74.48 33.38 28.33
CA LYS A 20 -74.79 33.88 26.98
C LYS A 20 -74.26 32.87 25.96
N ALA A 21 -75.15 32.39 25.10
CA ALA A 21 -74.78 31.66 23.89
C ALA A 21 -73.88 32.54 23.02
N LYS A 22 -72.62 32.14 22.82
CA LYS A 22 -71.71 32.71 21.83
C LYS A 22 -71.36 31.63 20.82
N GLU A 23 -71.46 32.01 19.55
CA GLU A 23 -71.16 31.21 18.36
C GLU A 23 -69.78 30.55 18.46
N THR A 24 -69.75 29.25 18.17
CA THR A 24 -68.53 28.47 17.99
C THR A 24 -67.86 28.91 16.69
N GLN A 25 -66.87 29.80 16.77
CA GLN A 25 -65.95 30.05 15.66
C GLN A 25 -64.97 28.87 15.56
N GLU A 26 -65.09 28.06 14.50
CA GLU A 26 -64.08 27.07 14.14
C GLU A 26 -62.81 27.81 13.68
N ILE A 27 -61.80 27.88 14.55
CA ILE A 27 -60.46 28.37 14.22
C ILE A 27 -59.63 27.14 13.82
N GLU A 28 -59.19 27.08 12.57
CA GLU A 28 -58.21 26.10 12.09
C GLU A 28 -56.86 26.42 12.76
N ILE A 29 -56.53 25.68 13.82
CA ILE A 29 -55.27 25.87 14.56
C ILE A 29 -54.15 25.27 13.71
N ASP A 30 -53.21 26.10 13.28
CA ASP A 30 -51.95 25.68 12.66
C ASP A 30 -51.33 24.53 13.48
N PRO A 31 -50.95 23.38 12.87
CA PRO A 31 -50.23 22.29 13.52
C PRO A 31 -49.08 22.75 14.44
N PHE A 32 -48.42 23.85 14.07
CA PHE A 32 -47.38 24.46 14.88
C PHE A 32 -47.89 25.11 16.17
N ASN A 33 -49.02 25.83 16.09
CA ASN A 33 -49.68 26.41 17.26
C ASN A 33 -50.23 25.33 18.20
N ALA A 34 -50.63 24.18 17.67
CA ALA A 34 -51.02 23.02 18.48
C ALA A 34 -49.83 22.45 19.29
N LEU A 35 -48.64 22.33 18.68
CA LEU A 35 -47.41 21.92 19.38
C LEU A 35 -46.94 22.96 20.42
N LEU A 36 -47.10 24.25 20.14
CA LEU A 36 -46.82 25.33 21.10
C LEU A 36 -47.76 25.28 22.32
N LEU A 37 -49.04 24.97 22.10
CA LEU A 37 -50.02 24.78 23.17
C LEU A 37 -49.74 23.53 24.01
N GLU A 38 -49.25 22.45 23.38
CA GLU A 38 -48.83 21.22 24.07
C GLU A 38 -47.58 21.47 24.96
N GLU A 39 -46.59 22.23 24.46
CA GLU A 39 -45.38 22.58 25.21
C GLU A 39 -45.59 23.63 26.33
N GLN A 40 -46.68 24.40 26.30
CA GLN A 40 -46.97 25.38 27.36
C GLN A 40 -47.12 24.75 28.75
N ASN A 41 -47.50 23.47 28.81
CA ASN A 41 -47.68 22.71 30.05
C ASN A 41 -46.45 21.84 30.43
N HIS A 42 -45.33 21.94 29.70
CA HIS A 42 -44.10 21.21 30.01
C HIS A 42 -43.16 22.02 30.91
N ASP A 43 -42.57 21.37 31.93
CA ASP A 43 -41.58 21.97 32.84
C ASP A 43 -40.28 22.43 32.12
N ILE A 44 -39.94 21.79 30.99
CA ILE A 44 -38.79 22.14 30.15
C ILE A 44 -39.30 22.60 28.79
N LYS A 45 -39.05 23.86 28.47
CA LYS A 45 -39.35 24.44 27.15
C LYS A 45 -38.21 24.10 26.21
N PHE A 46 -38.46 23.26 25.20
CA PHE A 46 -37.44 22.84 24.23
C PHE A 46 -37.17 23.92 23.17
N ARG A 47 -38.19 24.70 22.78
CA ARG A 47 -38.09 25.77 21.77
C ARG A 47 -37.50 27.06 22.33
N THR A 48 -36.18 27.12 22.48
CA THR A 48 -35.46 28.27 23.08
C THR A 48 -34.62 29.08 22.08
N LEU A 49 -34.47 28.59 20.85
CA LEU A 49 -33.54 29.14 19.86
C LEU A 49 -34.20 30.28 19.04
N SER A 50 -33.61 31.48 19.03
CA SER A 50 -34.05 32.56 18.13
C SER A 50 -33.34 32.45 16.77
N TRP A 51 -33.88 33.09 15.73
CA TRP A 51 -33.28 33.03 14.40
C TRP A 51 -31.84 33.55 14.37
N GLN A 52 -31.51 34.59 15.16
CA GLN A 52 -30.13 35.09 15.26
C GLN A 52 -29.18 34.08 15.92
N LYS A 53 -29.65 33.40 16.97
CA LYS A 53 -28.87 32.36 17.64
C LYS A 53 -28.68 31.14 16.72
N ALA A 54 -29.71 30.78 15.96
CA ALA A 54 -29.64 29.73 14.95
C ALA A 54 -28.59 30.08 13.88
N THR A 55 -28.62 31.31 13.33
CA THR A 55 -27.58 31.78 12.39
C THR A 55 -26.18 31.67 12.99
N ALA A 56 -25.98 32.16 14.22
CA ALA A 56 -24.65 32.14 14.84
C ALA A 56 -24.11 30.73 15.10
N LEU A 57 -24.98 29.79 15.52
CA LEU A 57 -24.60 28.40 15.76
C LEU A 57 -24.31 27.67 14.44
N LEU A 58 -25.18 27.79 13.44
CA LEU A 58 -24.99 27.19 12.13
C LEU A 58 -23.73 27.75 11.46
N PHE A 59 -23.54 29.07 11.47
CA PHE A 59 -22.33 29.68 10.91
C PHE A 59 -21.06 29.15 11.59
N GLY A 60 -21.10 28.97 12.91
CA GLY A 60 -19.98 28.37 13.65
C GLY A 60 -19.61 26.95 13.22
N GLU A 61 -20.57 26.17 12.70
CA GLU A 61 -20.31 24.84 12.13
C GLU A 61 -19.60 24.92 10.78
N TYR A 62 -19.90 25.95 9.99
CA TYR A 62 -19.24 26.19 8.70
C TYR A 62 -17.83 26.78 8.85
N VAL A 63 -17.53 27.51 9.94
CA VAL A 63 -16.17 27.96 10.26
C VAL A 63 -15.31 26.77 10.71
N CYS A 64 -14.87 25.98 9.73
CA CYS A 64 -14.11 24.75 9.92
C CYS A 64 -12.88 24.69 8.99
N LEU A 65 -12.04 23.67 9.16
CA LEU A 65 -10.81 23.49 8.39
C LEU A 65 -11.06 23.30 6.89
N ALA A 66 -12.19 22.70 6.51
CA ALA A 66 -12.51 22.38 5.12
C ALA A 66 -12.46 23.59 4.18
N ILE A 67 -12.75 24.80 4.69
CA ILE A 67 -12.70 26.05 3.91
C ILE A 67 -11.29 26.29 3.32
N LEU A 68 -10.23 25.86 4.00
CA LEU A 68 -8.87 26.05 3.53
C LEU A 68 -8.50 25.18 2.31
N ALA A 69 -9.39 24.28 1.85
CA ALA A 69 -9.26 23.59 0.56
C ALA A 69 -9.79 24.43 -0.63
N LEU A 70 -10.50 25.53 -0.39
CA LEU A 70 -11.06 26.37 -1.46
C LEU A 70 -9.99 27.01 -2.33
N SER A 71 -8.87 27.43 -1.74
CA SER A 71 -7.75 28.03 -2.48
C SER A 71 -7.19 27.04 -3.50
N TRP A 72 -7.05 25.77 -3.11
CA TRP A 72 -6.69 24.69 -4.05
C TRP A 72 -7.77 24.49 -5.11
N SER A 73 -9.04 24.44 -4.75
CA SER A 73 -10.14 24.25 -5.72
C SER A 73 -10.14 25.36 -6.80
N TRP A 74 -9.97 26.62 -6.38
CA TRP A 74 -9.85 27.75 -7.30
C TRP A 74 -8.56 27.71 -8.12
N SER A 75 -7.48 27.15 -7.58
CA SER A 75 -6.26 26.92 -8.37
C SER A 75 -6.43 25.94 -9.52
N VAL A 76 -7.37 25.00 -9.40
CA VAL A 76 -7.67 24.00 -10.43
C VAL A 76 -8.60 24.57 -11.51
N VAL A 77 -9.62 25.36 -11.14
CA VAL A 77 -10.64 25.85 -12.09
C VAL A 77 -10.44 27.31 -12.53
N GLY A 78 -9.58 28.06 -11.86
CA GLY A 78 -9.33 29.48 -12.12
C GLY A 78 -10.37 30.44 -11.53
N TRP A 79 -10.12 31.74 -11.70
CA TRP A 79 -10.91 32.81 -11.04
C TRP A 79 -12.38 32.80 -11.44
N VAL A 80 -12.69 32.84 -12.74
CA VAL A 80 -14.06 32.99 -13.22
C VAL A 80 -14.91 31.77 -12.90
N ALA A 81 -14.41 30.56 -13.19
CA ALA A 81 -15.13 29.33 -12.91
C ALA A 81 -15.26 29.10 -11.39
N GLY A 82 -14.19 29.32 -10.63
CA GLY A 82 -14.19 29.17 -9.16
C GLY A 82 -15.22 30.07 -8.50
N ALA A 83 -15.27 31.35 -8.88
CA ALA A 83 -16.28 32.28 -8.41
C ALA A 83 -17.69 31.86 -8.85
N PHE A 84 -17.90 31.54 -10.13
CA PHE A 84 -19.21 31.13 -10.63
C PHE A 84 -19.75 29.88 -9.90
N ILE A 85 -18.92 28.88 -9.69
CA ILE A 85 -19.27 27.64 -8.97
C ILE A 85 -19.60 27.96 -7.51
N THR A 86 -18.75 28.74 -6.82
CA THR A 86 -18.93 29.08 -5.41
C THR A 86 -20.25 29.83 -5.18
N PHE A 87 -20.54 30.85 -5.99
CA PHE A 87 -21.77 31.65 -5.87
C PHE A 87 -23.00 30.87 -6.36
N GLY A 88 -22.88 30.13 -7.46
CA GLY A 88 -23.96 29.32 -8.03
C GLY A 88 -24.42 28.23 -7.07
N LEU A 89 -23.48 27.52 -6.45
CA LEU A 89 -23.78 26.52 -5.42
C LEU A 89 -24.38 27.16 -4.16
N GLY A 90 -23.91 28.33 -3.74
CA GLY A 90 -24.50 29.05 -2.61
C GLY A 90 -25.98 29.42 -2.84
N LEU A 91 -26.32 29.90 -4.04
CA LEU A 91 -27.71 30.18 -4.39
C LEU A 91 -28.56 28.91 -4.50
N LEU A 92 -28.00 27.85 -5.09
CA LEU A 92 -28.69 26.57 -5.26
C LEU A 92 -28.98 25.91 -3.91
N THR A 93 -28.01 25.93 -3.00
CA THR A 93 -28.12 25.32 -1.67
C THR A 93 -28.99 26.15 -0.72
N TRP A 94 -28.99 27.48 -0.86
CA TRP A 94 -30.01 28.33 -0.23
C TRP A 94 -31.42 27.92 -0.69
N TYR A 95 -31.60 27.71 -2.00
CA TYR A 95 -32.89 27.26 -2.53
C TYR A 95 -33.31 25.88 -2.02
N THR A 96 -32.42 24.87 -2.06
CA THR A 96 -32.76 23.53 -1.55
C THR A 96 -33.05 23.55 -0.04
N SER A 97 -32.34 24.40 0.72
CA SER A 97 -32.59 24.63 2.15
C SER A 97 -33.92 25.35 2.41
N TYR A 98 -34.34 26.23 1.50
CA TYR A 98 -35.67 26.83 1.55
C TYR A 98 -36.78 25.80 1.29
N VAL A 99 -36.59 24.90 0.33
CA VAL A 99 -37.51 23.77 0.08
C VAL A 99 -37.58 22.84 1.28
N LEU A 100 -36.44 22.53 1.92
CA LEU A 100 -36.38 21.80 3.18
C LEU A 100 -37.26 22.47 4.24
N TRP A 101 -37.08 23.77 4.45
CA TRP A 101 -37.88 24.51 5.42
C TRP A 101 -39.38 24.40 5.10
N GLN A 102 -39.79 24.63 3.85
CA GLN A 102 -41.20 24.47 3.44
C GLN A 102 -41.73 23.06 3.73
N TYR A 103 -40.91 22.03 3.50
CA TYR A 103 -41.27 20.66 3.78
C TYR A 103 -41.44 20.40 5.28
N THR A 104 -40.52 20.90 6.11
CA THR A 104 -40.62 20.80 7.58
C THR A 104 -41.82 21.58 8.15
N MET A 105 -42.20 22.71 7.53
CA MET A 105 -43.41 23.44 7.93
C MET A 105 -44.69 22.66 7.60
N LYS A 106 -44.69 21.88 6.51
CA LYS A 106 -45.80 20.99 6.15
C LYS A 106 -45.86 19.73 7.02
N HIS A 107 -44.71 19.28 7.51
CA HIS A 107 -44.56 18.06 8.31
C HIS A 107 -43.85 18.35 9.64
N PRO A 108 -44.49 19.09 10.57
CA PRO A 108 -43.84 19.51 11.82
C PRO A 108 -43.51 18.35 12.77
N GLU A 109 -44.02 17.14 12.49
CA GLU A 109 -43.70 15.93 13.26
C GLU A 109 -42.28 15.39 13.01
N VAL A 110 -41.63 15.77 11.90
CA VAL A 110 -40.28 15.30 11.56
C VAL A 110 -39.22 16.06 12.37
N LYS A 111 -38.31 15.35 13.02
CA LYS A 111 -37.32 15.96 13.93
C LYS A 111 -35.87 15.81 13.45
N ASP A 112 -35.64 14.87 12.54
CA ASP A 112 -34.33 14.62 11.95
C ASP A 112 -34.45 14.21 10.46
N ILE A 113 -33.29 14.08 9.82
CA ILE A 113 -33.20 13.75 8.39
C ILE A 113 -33.70 12.33 8.06
N CYS A 114 -33.64 11.40 9.01
CA CYS A 114 -34.11 10.01 8.80
C CYS A 114 -35.63 9.97 8.77
N ASP A 115 -36.30 10.72 9.65
CA ASP A 115 -37.75 10.90 9.63
C ASP A 115 -38.22 11.48 8.29
N ILE A 116 -37.51 12.50 7.79
CA ILE A 116 -37.78 13.11 6.49
C ILE A 116 -37.68 12.07 5.37
N ALA A 117 -36.60 11.29 5.32
CA ALA A 117 -36.43 10.26 4.29
C ALA A 117 -37.58 9.24 4.28
N SER A 118 -38.06 8.82 5.46
CA SER A 118 -39.19 7.91 5.56
C SER A 118 -40.48 8.47 4.94
N LYS A 119 -40.67 9.80 5.01
CA LYS A 119 -41.82 10.52 4.46
C LYS A 119 -41.67 10.84 2.97
N LEU A 120 -40.45 11.10 2.51
CA LEU A 120 -40.15 11.32 1.10
C LEU A 120 -40.34 10.06 0.25
N PHE A 121 -40.14 8.88 0.85
CA PHE A 121 -40.27 7.59 0.14
C PHE A 121 -41.36 6.72 0.77
N PRO A 122 -42.66 7.09 0.62
CA PRO A 122 -43.76 6.43 1.31
C PRO A 122 -44.02 4.98 0.87
N GLY A 123 -43.49 4.55 -0.29
CA GLY A 123 -43.55 3.15 -0.73
C GLY A 123 -42.59 2.22 0.03
N ILE A 124 -41.52 2.77 0.62
CA ILE A 124 -40.47 2.02 1.33
C ILE A 124 -39.99 2.73 2.61
N PRO A 125 -40.90 3.21 3.49
CA PRO A 125 -40.56 4.17 4.54
C PRO A 125 -39.53 3.64 5.54
N ARG A 126 -39.61 2.35 5.90
CA ARG A 126 -38.65 1.71 6.82
C ARG A 126 -37.28 1.54 6.20
N ILE A 127 -37.22 1.19 4.91
CA ILE A 127 -35.93 1.01 4.20
C ILE A 127 -35.28 2.38 4.02
N ALA A 128 -36.04 3.40 3.62
CA ALA A 128 -35.55 4.76 3.50
C ALA A 128 -34.99 5.29 4.82
N TYR A 129 -35.71 5.08 5.93
CA TYR A 129 -35.23 5.43 7.27
C TYR A 129 -33.89 4.76 7.61
N GLU A 130 -33.79 3.44 7.45
CA GLU A 130 -32.58 2.69 7.80
C GLU A 130 -31.40 3.00 6.85
N ALA A 131 -31.66 3.18 5.55
CA ALA A 131 -30.64 3.59 4.59
C ALA A 131 -30.08 4.98 4.93
N THR A 132 -30.95 5.95 5.22
CA THR A 132 -30.54 7.28 5.64
C THR A 132 -29.83 7.28 7.00
N ALA A 133 -30.24 6.42 7.92
CA ALA A 133 -29.54 6.23 9.19
C ALA A 133 -28.11 5.70 9.00
N ILE A 134 -27.92 4.73 8.09
CA ILE A 134 -26.59 4.23 7.74
C ILE A 134 -25.76 5.33 7.09
N MET A 135 -26.33 6.11 6.17
CA MET A 135 -25.65 7.24 5.54
C MET A 135 -25.24 8.30 6.56
N LEU A 136 -26.11 8.64 7.52
CA LEU A 136 -25.80 9.58 8.61
C LEU A 136 -24.62 9.08 9.45
N LEU A 137 -24.61 7.79 9.82
CA LEU A 137 -23.52 7.19 10.57
C LEU A 137 -22.21 7.19 9.77
N LEU A 138 -22.26 6.79 8.50
CA LEU A 138 -21.09 6.79 7.62
C LEU A 138 -20.55 8.21 7.43
N ASN A 139 -21.40 9.18 7.11
CA ASN A 139 -21.01 10.58 6.97
C ASN A 139 -20.27 11.09 8.22
N ASN A 140 -20.82 10.83 9.41
CA ASN A 140 -20.20 11.24 10.66
C ASN A 140 -18.87 10.50 10.92
N ILE A 141 -18.78 9.20 10.60
CA ILE A 141 -17.54 8.43 10.76
C ILE A 141 -16.46 8.92 9.79
N PHE A 142 -16.81 9.28 8.55
CA PHE A 142 -15.90 9.89 7.59
C PHE A 142 -15.40 11.25 8.08
N LEU A 143 -16.26 12.09 8.66
CA LEU A 143 -15.85 13.35 9.31
C LEU A 143 -14.87 13.12 10.45
N ILE A 144 -15.12 12.13 11.30
CA ILE A 144 -14.18 11.78 12.38
C ILE A 144 -12.85 11.31 11.78
N GLY A 145 -12.87 10.52 10.70
CA GLY A 145 -11.67 10.07 9.99
C GLY A 145 -10.89 11.25 9.39
N PHE A 146 -11.58 12.22 8.81
CA PHE A 146 -10.99 13.48 8.35
C PHE A 146 -10.31 14.25 9.50
N HIS A 147 -10.90 14.26 10.69
CA HIS A 147 -10.29 14.87 11.87
C HIS A 147 -9.09 14.07 12.42
N VAL A 148 -9.07 12.74 12.29
CA VAL A 148 -7.89 11.92 12.60
C VAL A 148 -6.75 12.24 11.63
N PHE A 149 -7.04 12.27 10.32
CA PHE A 149 -6.08 12.67 9.28
C PHE A 149 -5.51 14.07 9.55
N THR A 150 -6.40 15.02 9.81
CA THR A 150 -6.05 16.41 10.15
C THR A 150 -5.19 16.48 11.39
N GLY A 151 -5.56 15.76 12.45
CA GLY A 151 -4.81 15.74 13.71
C GLY A 151 -3.37 15.29 13.50
N ALA A 152 -3.14 14.31 12.62
CA ALA A 152 -1.79 13.92 12.26
C ALA A 152 -1.04 14.96 11.45
N LYS A 153 -1.69 15.70 10.54
CA LYS A 153 -1.07 16.85 9.84
C LYS A 153 -0.66 17.94 10.83
N ILE A 154 -1.51 18.23 11.81
CA ILE A 154 -1.22 19.19 12.88
C ILE A 154 -0.02 18.73 13.70
N PHE A 155 -0.02 17.49 14.20
CA PHE A 155 1.09 17.00 15.01
C PHE A 155 2.40 16.88 14.23
N ASN A 156 2.36 16.48 12.96
CA ASN A 156 3.54 16.51 12.09
C ASN A 156 4.08 17.95 11.89
N THR A 157 3.20 18.95 11.88
CA THR A 157 3.63 20.35 11.68
C THR A 157 4.13 20.98 12.98
N LEU A 158 3.47 20.69 14.10
CA LEU A 158 3.80 21.26 15.41
C LEU A 158 5.00 20.57 16.07
N SER A 159 5.21 19.28 15.82
CA SER A 159 6.30 18.51 16.39
C SER A 159 7.50 18.46 15.45
N ASP A 160 8.71 18.46 16.03
CA ASP A 160 9.95 18.15 15.31
C ASP A 160 10.34 16.67 15.53
N SER A 161 9.33 15.80 15.71
CA SER A 161 9.50 14.40 16.08
C SER A 161 9.73 13.50 14.86
N ALA A 162 10.50 12.43 15.05
CA ALA A 162 10.71 11.38 14.05
C ALA A 162 9.59 10.31 14.02
N LEU A 163 8.52 10.47 14.81
CA LEU A 163 7.39 9.55 14.81
C LEU A 163 6.69 9.54 13.45
N CYS A 164 6.25 8.36 13.00
CA CYS A 164 5.55 8.25 11.72
C CYS A 164 4.13 8.85 11.82
N THR A 165 3.61 9.37 10.70
CA THR A 165 2.26 9.96 10.60
C THR A 165 1.16 9.07 11.16
N VAL A 166 1.25 7.74 10.97
CA VAL A 166 0.29 6.76 11.51
C VAL A 166 0.25 6.81 13.04
N THR A 167 1.40 7.00 13.70
CA THR A 167 1.46 7.16 15.15
C THR A 167 0.73 8.43 15.58
N PHE A 168 0.90 9.54 14.87
CA PHE A 168 0.15 10.75 15.15
C PHE A 168 -1.34 10.61 14.90
N GLN A 169 -1.76 9.86 13.88
CA GLN A 169 -3.18 9.54 13.69
C GLN A 169 -3.73 8.73 14.86
N ALA A 170 -2.98 7.76 15.38
CA ALA A 170 -3.37 6.98 16.54
C ALA A 170 -3.50 7.87 17.79
N ILE A 171 -2.56 8.81 17.99
CA ILE A 171 -2.64 9.81 19.07
C ILE A 171 -3.88 10.68 18.93
N SER A 172 -4.17 11.19 17.72
CA SER A 172 -5.39 11.97 17.45
C SER A 172 -6.66 11.18 17.76
N ALA A 173 -6.71 9.91 17.36
CA ALA A 173 -7.85 9.04 17.65
C ALA A 173 -8.01 8.79 19.16
N ILE A 174 -6.93 8.57 19.90
CA ILE A 174 -6.95 8.38 21.37
C ILE A 174 -7.47 9.64 22.08
N ILE A 175 -6.98 10.82 21.69
CA ILE A 175 -7.48 12.10 22.22
C ILE A 175 -8.99 12.22 21.93
N GLY A 176 -9.39 11.91 20.69
CA GLY A 176 -10.77 11.88 20.26
C GLY A 176 -11.67 10.97 21.10
N ILE A 177 -11.22 9.75 21.40
CA ILE A 177 -11.91 8.79 22.26
C ILE A 177 -12.14 9.41 23.64
N ILE A 178 -11.10 9.95 24.27
CA ILE A 178 -11.17 10.51 25.63
C ILE A 178 -12.14 11.69 25.68
N VAL A 179 -12.03 12.63 24.74
CA VAL A 179 -12.90 13.82 24.69
C VAL A 179 -14.35 13.45 24.33
N SER A 180 -14.57 12.30 23.68
CA SER A 180 -15.91 11.78 23.36
C SER A 180 -16.61 11.05 24.50
N LEU A 181 -15.92 10.68 25.59
CA LEU A 181 -16.51 9.90 26.68
C LEU A 181 -17.69 10.58 27.42
N PRO A 182 -17.72 11.91 27.62
CA PRO A 182 -18.85 12.56 28.26
C PRO A 182 -20.15 12.45 27.44
N ARG A 183 -21.12 11.67 27.93
CA ARG A 183 -22.44 11.45 27.27
C ARG A 183 -23.26 12.71 27.07
N THR A 184 -23.13 13.67 27.97
CA THR A 184 -23.97 14.86 27.98
C THR A 184 -23.27 16.00 27.27
N LEU A 185 -23.94 16.56 26.27
CA LEU A 185 -23.46 17.69 25.50
C LEU A 185 -23.84 19.04 26.16
N LYS A 186 -23.99 19.07 27.49
CA LYS A 186 -24.45 20.28 28.22
C LYS A 186 -23.56 21.50 27.99
N HIS A 187 -22.31 21.29 27.58
CA HIS A 187 -21.33 22.34 27.27
C HIS A 187 -21.03 22.47 25.76
N VAL A 188 -21.75 21.77 24.87
CA VAL A 188 -21.44 21.76 23.44
C VAL A 188 -21.59 23.12 22.79
N SER A 189 -22.62 23.88 23.13
CA SER A 189 -22.77 25.23 22.58
C SER A 189 -21.55 26.11 22.90
N LEU A 190 -21.00 26.02 24.11
CA LEU A 190 -19.78 26.74 24.49
C LEU A 190 -18.54 26.20 23.75
N MET A 191 -18.38 24.87 23.70
CA MET A 191 -17.25 24.24 23.00
C MET A 191 -17.25 24.55 21.50
N SER A 192 -18.40 24.54 20.84
CA SER A 192 -18.55 24.88 19.43
C SER A 192 -18.22 26.35 19.16
N VAL A 193 -18.62 27.27 20.05
CA VAL A 193 -18.26 28.69 19.92
C VAL A 193 -16.74 28.88 20.07
N VAL A 194 -16.11 28.23 21.05
CA VAL A 194 -14.64 28.29 21.22
C VAL A 194 -13.92 27.71 20.00
N SER A 195 -14.39 26.57 19.50
CA SER A 195 -13.91 25.95 18.27
C SER A 195 -13.97 26.89 17.07
N ALA A 196 -15.13 27.54 16.85
CA ALA A 196 -15.32 28.49 15.75
C ALA A 196 -14.40 29.73 15.87
N ILE A 197 -14.19 30.25 17.08
CA ILE A 197 -13.26 31.37 17.32
C ILE A 197 -11.82 30.95 16.99
N CYS A 198 -11.36 29.81 17.50
CA CYS A 198 -10.03 29.28 17.19
C CYS A 198 -9.84 29.07 15.69
N MET A 199 -10.83 28.50 15.01
CA MET A 199 -10.76 28.31 13.56
C MET A 199 -10.77 29.64 12.80
N GLY A 200 -11.57 30.62 13.23
CA GLY A 200 -11.56 31.97 12.65
C GLY A 200 -10.19 32.66 12.77
N ILE A 201 -9.51 32.51 13.92
CA ILE A 201 -8.13 32.98 14.12
C ILE A 201 -7.19 32.26 13.14
N ALA A 202 -7.27 30.92 13.03
CA ALA A 202 -6.43 30.15 12.13
C ALA A 202 -6.59 30.59 10.66
N ILE A 203 -7.82 30.84 10.21
CA ILE A 203 -8.12 31.33 8.85
C ILE A 203 -7.47 32.71 8.64
N ILE A 204 -7.69 33.66 9.55
CA ILE A 204 -7.13 35.00 9.44
C ILE A 204 -5.60 34.95 9.38
N LEU A 205 -4.97 34.17 10.28
CA LEU A 205 -3.52 33.99 10.28
C LEU A 205 -3.03 33.39 8.96
N SER A 206 -3.68 32.33 8.46
CA SER A 206 -3.32 31.71 7.18
C SER A 206 -3.35 32.71 6.01
N LEU A 207 -4.38 33.55 5.95
CA LEU A 207 -4.53 34.54 4.88
C LEU A 207 -3.53 35.69 5.00
N VAL A 208 -3.30 36.18 6.22
CA VAL A 208 -2.31 37.24 6.47
C VAL A 208 -0.92 36.76 6.15
N TYR A 209 -0.55 35.56 6.59
CA TYR A 209 0.78 34.97 6.32
C TYR A 209 1.00 34.73 4.83
N ALA A 210 0.01 34.18 4.12
CA ALA A 210 0.09 34.04 2.67
C ALA A 210 0.35 35.38 1.96
N GLY A 211 -0.15 36.49 2.49
CA GLY A 211 0.02 37.82 1.90
C GLY A 211 1.31 38.56 2.28
N ILE A 212 1.99 38.17 3.37
CA ILE A 212 3.24 38.83 3.82
C ILE A 212 4.50 38.01 3.52
N GLU A 213 4.37 36.71 3.30
CA GLU A 213 5.49 35.85 2.91
C GLU A 213 5.96 36.18 1.50
N ASP A 214 7.28 36.11 1.27
CA ASP A 214 7.88 36.43 -0.03
C ASP A 214 7.46 35.45 -1.14
N ALA A 215 7.25 34.18 -0.78
CA ALA A 215 6.82 33.12 -1.68
C ALA A 215 6.19 31.93 -0.92
N PRO A 216 5.34 31.11 -1.57
CA PRO A 216 4.86 29.86 -0.98
C PRO A 216 5.96 28.78 -0.95
N LEU A 217 5.79 27.74 -0.12
CA LEU A 217 6.73 26.63 -0.01
C LEU A 217 6.63 25.63 -1.18
N TYR A 218 5.47 24.98 -1.29
CA TYR A 218 5.20 23.89 -2.22
C TYR A 218 3.70 23.75 -2.48
N GLY A 219 3.37 23.06 -3.57
CA GLY A 219 2.02 22.60 -3.89
C GLY A 219 2.05 21.19 -4.47
N TYR A 220 0.89 20.69 -4.91
CA TYR A 220 0.77 19.32 -5.45
C TYR A 220 1.63 19.07 -6.70
N GLY A 221 1.94 20.11 -7.47
CA GLY A 221 2.81 19.98 -8.65
C GLY A 221 4.31 20.03 -8.36
N GLY A 222 4.75 20.42 -7.15
CA GLY A 222 6.17 20.64 -6.84
C GLY A 222 6.46 21.83 -5.91
N ASN A 223 7.75 22.14 -5.74
CA ASN A 223 8.25 23.14 -4.80
C ASN A 223 8.55 24.48 -5.49
N TYR A 224 8.50 25.58 -4.73
CA TYR A 224 9.03 26.87 -5.15
C TYR A 224 10.57 26.90 -4.97
N PRO A 225 11.35 27.52 -5.88
CA PRO A 225 10.94 28.13 -7.14
C PRO A 225 10.97 27.16 -8.33
N THR A 226 11.09 25.84 -8.12
CA THR A 226 11.25 24.84 -9.19
C THR A 226 10.12 24.86 -10.22
N LEU A 227 8.89 25.12 -9.80
CA LEU A 227 7.73 25.29 -10.69
C LEU A 227 7.54 26.71 -11.26
N GLY A 228 8.46 27.64 -10.96
CA GLY A 228 8.40 29.03 -11.39
C GLY A 228 7.61 29.96 -10.44
N PRO A 229 7.39 31.23 -10.83
CA PRO A 229 6.67 32.19 -10.00
C PRO A 229 5.21 31.79 -9.79
N VAL A 230 4.57 32.35 -8.76
CA VAL A 230 3.13 32.16 -8.52
C VAL A 230 2.35 32.64 -9.74
N THR A 231 1.44 31.80 -10.22
CA THR A 231 0.57 32.09 -11.37
C THR A 231 -0.89 31.86 -11.02
N THR A 232 -1.76 32.72 -11.54
CA THR A 232 -3.21 32.55 -11.48
C THR A 232 -3.81 32.71 -12.87
N SER A 233 -4.95 32.07 -13.14
CA SER A 233 -5.65 32.13 -14.41
C SER A 233 -7.01 32.77 -14.25
N ILE A 234 -7.32 33.75 -15.11
CA ILE A 234 -8.65 34.35 -15.18
C ILE A 234 -9.68 33.29 -15.61
N GLY A 235 -9.35 32.49 -16.64
CA GLY A 235 -10.16 31.38 -17.13
C GLY A 235 -9.70 30.04 -16.57
N LEU A 236 -9.97 28.95 -17.28
CA LEU A 236 -9.38 27.65 -16.94
C LEU A 236 -7.84 27.75 -17.00
N PRO A 237 -7.11 27.17 -16.03
CA PRO A 237 -5.65 27.08 -16.10
C PRO A 237 -5.18 26.36 -17.37
N THR A 238 -3.95 26.62 -17.81
CA THR A 238 -3.32 25.93 -18.97
C THR A 238 -2.09 25.15 -18.51
N PRO A 239 -2.04 23.81 -18.72
CA PRO A 239 -3.05 22.98 -19.36
C PRO A 239 -4.37 22.90 -18.57
N ALA A 240 -5.48 22.70 -19.28
CA ALA A 240 -6.79 22.59 -18.66
C ALA A 240 -6.82 21.42 -17.66
N PRO A 241 -7.54 21.56 -16.53
CA PRO A 241 -7.68 20.46 -15.59
C PRO A 241 -8.36 19.27 -16.29
N GLY A 242 -7.81 18.08 -16.11
CA GLY A 242 -8.49 16.85 -16.50
C GLY A 242 -9.85 16.71 -15.79
N PHE A 243 -10.75 15.89 -16.35
CA PHE A 243 -12.11 15.72 -15.83
C PHE A 243 -12.14 15.39 -14.33
N VAL A 244 -11.22 14.53 -13.86
CA VAL A 244 -11.08 14.11 -12.46
C VAL A 244 -10.78 15.29 -11.54
N ASN A 245 -9.71 16.04 -11.82
CA ASN A 245 -9.31 17.19 -11.01
C ASN A 245 -10.36 18.30 -11.03
N GLY A 246 -10.93 18.58 -12.21
CA GLY A 246 -11.98 19.57 -12.37
C GLY A 246 -13.23 19.23 -11.54
N LEU A 247 -13.70 17.98 -11.62
CA LEU A 247 -14.88 17.55 -10.86
C LEU A 247 -14.60 17.47 -9.36
N ASN A 248 -13.42 17.01 -8.93
CA ASN A 248 -13.06 17.02 -7.51
C ASN A 248 -12.96 18.44 -6.94
N ALA A 249 -12.46 19.42 -7.70
CA ALA A 249 -12.51 20.82 -7.27
C ALA A 249 -13.96 21.31 -7.07
N VAL A 250 -14.89 20.94 -7.95
CA VAL A 250 -16.32 21.25 -7.78
C VAL A 250 -16.90 20.55 -6.54
N LEU A 251 -16.59 19.27 -6.32
CA LEU A 251 -17.08 18.50 -5.18
C LEU A 251 -16.55 19.06 -3.85
N ASN A 252 -15.28 19.48 -3.80
CA ASN A 252 -14.67 20.17 -2.66
C ASN A 252 -15.43 21.47 -2.32
N ILE A 253 -15.72 22.30 -3.32
CA ILE A 253 -16.52 23.53 -3.11
C ILE A 253 -17.93 23.16 -2.63
N THR A 254 -18.53 22.12 -3.22
CA THR A 254 -19.89 21.69 -2.89
C THR A 254 -20.02 21.23 -1.45
N PHE A 255 -19.05 20.48 -0.94
CA PHE A 255 -19.02 19.98 0.44
C PHE A 255 -19.24 21.10 1.47
N LEU A 256 -18.67 22.28 1.21
CA LEU A 256 -18.73 23.41 2.13
C LEU A 256 -20.09 24.09 2.20
N TRP A 257 -21.00 23.81 1.28
CA TRP A 257 -22.33 24.39 1.28
C TRP A 257 -23.39 23.50 1.95
N ILE A 258 -23.09 22.23 2.20
CA ILE A 258 -24.10 21.26 2.59
C ILE A 258 -24.15 21.06 4.11
N GLY A 259 -25.13 21.71 4.75
CA GLY A 259 -25.42 21.62 6.19
C GLY A 259 -26.86 21.19 6.50
N GLN A 260 -27.65 20.90 5.46
CA GLN A 260 -29.06 20.55 5.53
C GLN A 260 -29.35 19.33 6.42
N ILE A 261 -28.34 18.48 6.68
CA ILE A 261 -28.45 17.32 7.56
C ILE A 261 -28.84 17.72 9.00
N LEU A 262 -28.47 18.92 9.46
CA LEU A 262 -28.73 19.42 10.81
C LEU A 262 -29.96 20.34 10.88
N TYR A 263 -30.36 20.96 9.77
CA TYR A 263 -31.41 21.98 9.74
C TYR A 263 -32.75 21.53 10.35
N PRO A 264 -33.26 20.31 10.13
CA PRO A 264 -34.51 19.87 10.75
C PRO A 264 -34.50 19.96 12.28
N SER A 265 -33.37 19.60 12.91
CA SER A 265 -33.22 19.67 14.37
C SER A 265 -33.15 21.11 14.87
N PHE A 266 -32.46 22.01 14.14
CA PHE A 266 -32.45 23.44 14.46
C PHE A 266 -33.83 24.08 14.33
N ILE A 267 -34.56 23.77 13.26
CA ILE A 267 -35.93 24.24 13.02
C ILE A 267 -36.86 23.75 14.14
N ALA A 268 -36.70 22.51 14.59
CA ALA A 268 -37.48 21.95 15.70
C ALA A 268 -37.24 22.67 17.04
N GLU A 269 -36.04 23.21 17.27
CA GLU A 269 -35.68 23.93 18.52
C GLU A 269 -35.93 25.46 18.45
N MET A 270 -36.31 25.98 17.29
CA MET A 270 -36.62 27.40 17.14
C MET A 270 -37.90 27.82 17.87
N LYS A 271 -37.83 29.00 18.50
CA LYS A 271 -38.97 29.70 19.10
C LYS A 271 -40.06 29.99 18.07
N GLU A 272 -39.63 30.46 16.90
CA GLU A 272 -40.50 30.76 15.75
C GLU A 272 -39.85 30.17 14.49
N PRO A 273 -40.16 28.93 14.11
CA PRO A 273 -39.57 28.26 12.95
C PRO A 273 -39.92 28.93 11.61
N ARG A 274 -40.97 29.76 11.55
CA ARG A 274 -41.26 30.57 10.36
C ARG A 274 -40.18 31.61 10.07
N ASP A 275 -39.36 31.95 11.07
CA ASP A 275 -38.23 32.86 10.92
C ASP A 275 -36.96 32.17 10.40
N PHE A 276 -36.94 30.84 10.22
CA PHE A 276 -35.76 30.12 9.72
C PHE A 276 -35.22 30.67 8.38
N PRO A 277 -36.05 31.09 7.39
CA PRO A 277 -35.54 31.72 6.18
C PRO A 277 -34.72 33.00 6.41
N LYS A 278 -35.00 33.75 7.50
CA LYS A 278 -34.17 34.89 7.90
C LYS A 278 -32.79 34.42 8.36
N ALA A 279 -32.77 33.35 9.15
CA ALA A 279 -31.53 32.75 9.62
C ALA A 279 -30.68 32.21 8.47
N LEU A 280 -31.33 31.51 7.53
CA LEU A 280 -30.74 30.95 6.32
C LEU A 280 -30.18 32.04 5.40
N ALA A 281 -30.92 33.12 5.15
CA ALA A 281 -30.44 34.23 4.32
C ALA A 281 -29.20 34.91 4.94
N ALA A 282 -29.23 35.16 6.26
CA ALA A 282 -28.08 35.74 6.95
C ALA A 282 -26.87 34.79 6.93
N LEU A 283 -27.10 33.49 7.13
CA LEU A 283 -26.07 32.44 7.08
C LEU A 283 -25.38 32.40 5.71
N THR A 284 -26.15 32.28 4.63
CA THR A 284 -25.63 32.21 3.25
C THR A 284 -24.82 33.45 2.88
N VAL A 285 -25.24 34.65 3.32
CA VAL A 285 -24.46 35.87 3.06
C VAL A 285 -23.10 35.83 3.78
N LEU A 286 -23.07 35.40 5.03
CA LEU A 286 -21.83 35.28 5.80
C LEU A 286 -20.89 34.22 5.22
N GLU A 287 -21.43 33.06 4.83
CA GLU A 287 -20.70 31.98 4.16
C GLU A 287 -20.13 32.44 2.83
N LEU A 288 -20.93 33.10 2.00
CA LEU A 288 -20.51 33.57 0.70
C LEU A 288 -19.33 34.55 0.80
N ILE A 289 -19.37 35.45 1.79
CA ILE A 289 -18.24 36.35 2.08
C ILE A 289 -17.02 35.54 2.51
N LEU A 290 -17.17 34.66 3.50
CA LEU A 290 -16.06 33.88 4.06
C LEU A 290 -15.40 32.98 3.00
N PHE A 291 -16.18 32.19 2.28
CA PHE A 291 -15.69 31.23 1.29
C PHE A 291 -15.02 31.96 0.12
N THR A 292 -15.61 33.04 -0.36
CA THR A 292 -15.03 33.83 -1.45
C THR A 292 -13.72 34.48 -1.02
N VAL A 293 -13.67 35.10 0.16
CA VAL A 293 -12.45 35.77 0.66
C VAL A 293 -11.32 34.76 0.85
N VAL A 294 -11.58 33.62 1.48
CA VAL A 294 -10.54 32.59 1.71
C VAL A 294 -10.04 32.00 0.40
N ALA A 295 -10.95 31.70 -0.53
CA ALA A 295 -10.59 31.17 -1.84
C ALA A 295 -9.78 32.16 -2.65
N ALA A 296 -10.27 33.40 -2.78
CA ALA A 296 -9.66 34.47 -3.56
C ALA A 296 -8.28 34.86 -3.03
N VAL A 297 -8.16 35.13 -1.72
CA VAL A 297 -6.90 35.55 -1.13
C VAL A 297 -5.87 34.44 -1.22
N GLY A 298 -6.22 33.20 -0.84
CA GLY A 298 -5.30 32.08 -0.93
C GLY A 298 -4.86 31.80 -2.38
N TYR A 299 -5.80 31.79 -3.33
CA TYR A 299 -5.44 31.57 -4.73
C TYR A 299 -4.58 32.70 -5.31
N ASN A 300 -4.85 33.96 -4.95
CA ASN A 300 -4.06 35.10 -5.41
C ASN A 300 -2.58 35.00 -5.00
N TYR A 301 -2.32 34.63 -3.74
CA TYR A 301 -0.96 34.60 -3.19
C TYR A 301 -0.24 33.27 -3.39
N MET A 302 -0.96 32.16 -3.49
CA MET A 302 -0.35 30.82 -3.60
C MET A 302 -0.48 30.23 -5.00
N GLY A 303 -1.46 30.63 -5.80
CA GLY A 303 -1.63 30.16 -7.18
C GLY A 303 -1.63 28.63 -7.28
N GLN A 304 -0.81 28.10 -8.18
CA GLN A 304 -0.57 26.67 -8.38
C GLN A 304 0.05 25.95 -7.17
N TYR A 305 0.57 26.68 -6.19
CA TYR A 305 1.13 26.12 -4.96
C TYR A 305 0.08 25.89 -3.88
N SER A 306 -1.19 26.26 -4.11
CA SER A 306 -2.25 26.08 -3.12
C SER A 306 -2.45 24.60 -2.76
N THR A 307 -2.19 24.24 -1.51
CA THR A 307 -2.47 22.90 -0.97
C THR A 307 -3.85 22.85 -0.30
N ALA A 308 -4.35 21.66 0.00
CA ALA A 308 -5.51 21.46 0.86
C ALA A 308 -5.05 20.75 2.16
N PRO A 309 -5.07 21.41 3.33
CA PRO A 309 -5.45 22.80 3.57
C PRO A 309 -4.32 23.78 3.17
N SER A 310 -4.68 24.99 2.75
CA SER A 310 -3.75 26.00 2.21
C SER A 310 -2.64 26.43 3.17
N ILE A 311 -2.81 26.25 4.48
CA ILE A 311 -1.75 26.45 5.49
C ILE A 311 -0.48 25.65 5.14
N GLY A 312 -0.62 24.49 4.49
CA GLY A 312 0.52 23.65 4.08
C GLY A 312 1.47 24.34 3.10
N SER A 313 0.98 25.34 2.36
CA SER A 313 1.74 26.08 1.35
C SER A 313 2.53 27.26 1.90
N LEU A 314 2.36 27.63 3.17
CA LEU A 314 3.14 28.70 3.79
C LEU A 314 4.62 28.29 3.91
N SER A 315 5.52 29.19 3.53
CA SER A 315 6.98 29.00 3.53
C SER A 315 7.55 28.95 4.93
N GLU A 316 7.16 29.91 5.77
CA GLU A 316 7.80 30.14 7.05
C GLU A 316 7.33 29.11 8.10
N PRO A 317 8.25 28.36 8.75
CA PRO A 317 7.88 27.35 9.74
C PRO A 317 7.08 27.93 10.91
N TRP A 318 7.41 29.16 11.35
CA TRP A 318 6.72 29.82 12.45
C TRP A 318 5.27 30.19 12.08
N ALA A 319 5.02 30.60 10.83
CA ALA A 319 3.71 30.95 10.31
C ALA A 319 2.81 29.72 10.19
N ARG A 320 3.35 28.60 9.67
CA ARG A 320 2.64 27.31 9.67
C ARG A 320 2.31 26.81 11.06
N LYS A 321 3.30 26.81 11.97
CA LYS A 321 3.14 26.30 13.34
C LYS A 321 2.10 27.13 14.11
N SER A 322 2.12 28.46 13.99
CA SER A 322 1.15 29.32 14.68
C SER A 322 -0.27 29.14 14.13
N ALA A 323 -0.45 29.05 12.80
CA ALA A 323 -1.76 28.82 12.21
C ALA A 323 -2.33 27.43 12.61
N PHE A 324 -1.56 26.35 12.46
CA PHE A 324 -2.01 25.00 12.82
C PHE A 324 -2.26 24.80 14.32
N ALA A 325 -1.57 25.54 15.20
CA ALA A 325 -1.84 25.47 16.64
C ALA A 325 -3.29 25.81 16.98
N PHE A 326 -3.88 26.79 16.29
CA PHE A 326 -5.29 27.15 16.46
C PHE A 326 -6.25 26.16 15.79
N VAL A 327 -5.80 25.37 14.81
CA VAL A 327 -6.61 24.30 14.17
C VAL A 327 -6.76 23.07 15.07
N LEU A 328 -5.88 22.88 16.07
CA LEU A 328 -5.95 21.73 16.97
C LEU A 328 -7.27 21.66 17.75
N VAL A 329 -7.71 22.79 18.31
CA VAL A 329 -8.95 22.88 19.09
C VAL A 329 -10.18 22.49 18.27
N PRO A 330 -10.46 23.10 17.10
CA PRO A 330 -11.61 22.71 16.29
C PRO A 330 -11.50 21.26 15.81
N THR A 331 -10.30 20.77 15.49
CA THR A 331 -10.12 19.36 15.07
C THR A 331 -10.60 18.37 16.13
N VAL A 332 -10.23 18.59 17.39
CA VAL A 332 -10.61 17.71 18.50
C VAL A 332 -12.08 17.89 18.89
N VAL A 333 -12.54 19.14 18.99
CA VAL A 333 -13.91 19.46 19.44
C VAL A 333 -14.94 18.96 18.43
N ILE A 334 -14.75 19.25 17.14
CA ILE A 334 -15.70 18.87 16.08
C ILE A 334 -15.73 17.34 15.92
N GLY A 335 -14.57 16.67 15.90
CA GLY A 335 -14.50 15.21 15.87
C GLY A 335 -15.23 14.57 17.06
N ALA A 336 -15.10 15.13 18.26
CA ALA A 336 -15.81 14.65 19.44
C ALA A 336 -17.33 14.88 19.36
N ILE A 337 -17.80 15.97 18.75
CA ILE A 337 -19.23 16.24 18.53
C ILE A 337 -19.83 15.17 17.60
N TYR A 338 -19.21 14.93 16.43
CA TYR A 338 -19.69 13.92 15.49
C TYR A 338 -19.67 12.51 16.07
N SER A 339 -18.61 12.19 16.81
CA SER A 339 -18.51 10.94 17.58
C SER A 339 -19.66 10.80 18.58
N ASN A 340 -19.95 11.85 19.36
CA ASN A 340 -21.05 11.82 20.32
C ASN A 340 -22.43 11.66 19.66
N VAL A 341 -22.67 12.33 18.53
CA VAL A 341 -23.93 12.21 17.79
C VAL A 341 -24.10 10.78 17.27
N ALA A 342 -23.08 10.22 16.62
CA ALA A 342 -23.10 8.85 16.12
C ALA A 342 -23.22 7.82 17.27
N ALA A 343 -22.46 8.00 18.36
CA ALA A 343 -22.49 7.11 19.52
C ALA A 343 -23.85 7.11 20.20
N LYS A 344 -24.51 8.27 20.36
CA LYS A 344 -25.87 8.35 20.92
C LYS A 344 -26.89 7.65 20.05
N PHE A 345 -26.78 7.81 18.73
CA PHE A 345 -27.67 7.16 17.79
C PHE A 345 -27.60 5.63 17.95
N VAL A 346 -26.39 5.06 17.94
CA VAL A 346 -26.16 3.62 18.13
C VAL A 346 -26.55 3.17 19.54
N PHE A 347 -26.18 3.94 20.57
CA PHE A 347 -26.49 3.61 21.97
C PHE A 347 -27.99 3.55 22.23
N LYS A 348 -28.78 4.49 21.69
CA LYS A 348 -30.24 4.49 21.78
C LYS A 348 -30.86 3.28 21.07
N ARG A 349 -30.27 2.83 19.95
CA ARG A 349 -30.71 1.60 19.26
C ARG A 349 -30.46 0.34 20.07
N ILE A 350 -29.34 0.25 20.78
CA ILE A 350 -28.96 -0.95 21.55
C ILE A 350 -29.68 -0.99 22.91
N LEU A 351 -29.63 0.11 23.67
CA LEU A 351 -30.08 0.12 25.08
C LEU A 351 -31.28 1.03 25.35
N GLY A 352 -31.83 1.72 24.35
CA GLY A 352 -32.86 2.76 24.55
C GLY A 352 -34.14 2.30 25.26
N GLY A 353 -34.52 1.03 25.12
CA GLY A 353 -35.67 0.44 25.82
C GLY A 353 -35.38 -0.10 27.22
N THR A 354 -34.14 0.05 27.72
CA THR A 354 -33.68 -0.57 28.97
C THR A 354 -33.44 0.47 30.07
N ARG A 355 -33.44 0.04 31.33
CA ARG A 355 -33.03 0.90 32.47
C ARG A 355 -31.62 1.47 32.32
N HIS A 356 -30.76 0.81 31.55
CA HIS A 356 -29.35 1.16 31.37
C HIS A 356 -29.14 2.41 30.50
N ALA A 357 -30.15 2.81 29.70
CA ALA A 357 -30.10 4.05 28.93
C ALA A 357 -30.14 5.30 29.80
N HIS A 358 -30.78 5.22 30.98
CA HIS A 358 -31.06 6.37 31.84
C HIS A 358 -30.41 6.27 33.23
N SER A 359 -29.60 5.24 33.50
CA SER A 359 -28.93 5.03 34.79
C SER A 359 -27.41 4.89 34.65
N HIS A 360 -26.65 5.31 35.67
CA HIS A 360 -25.21 5.09 35.78
C HIS A 360 -24.88 3.63 36.14
N SER A 361 -25.20 2.72 35.22
CA SER A 361 -24.91 1.29 35.34
C SER A 361 -23.62 0.91 34.64
N ILE A 362 -22.96 -0.14 35.12
CA ILE A 362 -21.74 -0.69 34.48
C ILE A 362 -22.02 -1.11 33.05
N VAL A 363 -23.15 -1.79 32.80
CA VAL A 363 -23.58 -2.19 31.45
C VAL A 363 -23.75 -0.96 30.56
N GLY A 364 -24.46 0.08 31.05
CA GLY A 364 -24.61 1.33 30.33
C GLY A 364 -23.26 1.93 29.95
N TRP A 365 -22.36 2.14 30.92
CA TRP A 365 -21.02 2.74 30.70
C TRP A 365 -20.13 1.89 29.80
N GLY A 366 -20.09 0.58 30.01
CA GLY A 366 -19.36 -0.35 29.16
C GLY A 366 -19.81 -0.29 27.70
N THR A 367 -21.12 -0.34 27.44
CA THR A 367 -21.67 -0.24 26.08
C THR A 367 -21.34 1.10 25.42
N TRP A 368 -21.46 2.21 26.16
CA TRP A 368 -21.10 3.54 25.63
C TRP A 368 -19.62 3.65 25.25
N VAL A 369 -18.72 3.23 26.15
CA VAL A 369 -17.27 3.27 25.90
C VAL A 369 -16.92 2.38 24.70
N ALA A 370 -17.49 1.18 24.61
CA ALA A 370 -17.25 0.27 23.48
C ALA A 370 -17.70 0.88 22.14
N ILE A 371 -18.87 1.52 22.10
CA ILE A 371 -19.37 2.20 20.88
C ILE A 371 -18.44 3.34 20.48
N VAL A 372 -18.02 4.19 21.43
CA VAL A 372 -17.11 5.31 21.16
C VAL A 372 -15.77 4.80 20.61
N ILE A 373 -15.15 3.80 21.26
CA ILE A 373 -13.90 3.20 20.79
C ILE A 373 -14.08 2.63 19.38
N PHE A 374 -15.15 1.88 19.13
CA PHE A 374 -15.40 1.30 17.82
C PHE A 374 -15.51 2.37 16.73
N ILE A 375 -16.28 3.44 16.96
CA ILE A 375 -16.43 4.57 16.02
C ILE A 375 -15.06 5.19 15.69
N TRP A 376 -14.23 5.47 16.70
CA TRP A 376 -12.92 6.07 16.49
C TRP A 376 -11.90 5.12 15.84
N VAL A 377 -11.97 3.81 16.10
CA VAL A 377 -11.14 2.81 15.42
C VAL A 377 -11.47 2.75 13.93
N VAL A 378 -12.76 2.71 13.57
CA VAL A 378 -13.18 2.75 12.16
C VAL A 378 -12.75 4.06 11.51
N ALA A 379 -12.94 5.20 12.20
CA ALA A 379 -12.49 6.49 11.72
C ALA A 379 -10.96 6.57 11.55
N PHE A 380 -10.18 5.97 12.45
CA PHE A 380 -8.72 5.88 12.32
C PHE A 380 -8.32 5.10 11.06
N ILE A 381 -9.01 3.98 10.76
CA ILE A 381 -8.76 3.22 9.53
C ILE A 381 -9.04 4.11 8.31
N LEU A 382 -10.18 4.80 8.25
CA LEU A 382 -10.49 5.72 7.15
C LEU A 382 -9.48 6.86 7.03
N GLY A 383 -9.00 7.40 8.17
CA GLY A 383 -7.93 8.40 8.27
C GLY A 383 -6.61 7.97 7.62
N ASN A 384 -6.33 6.67 7.56
CA ASN A 384 -5.13 6.11 6.91
C ASN A 384 -5.34 5.76 5.43
N VAL A 385 -6.59 5.53 5.02
CA VAL A 385 -6.94 5.03 3.68
C VAL A 385 -7.13 6.16 2.66
N ILE A 386 -7.44 7.38 3.10
CA ILE A 386 -7.65 8.49 2.19
C ILE A 386 -6.43 9.43 2.27
N PRO A 387 -5.69 9.60 1.15
CA PRO A 387 -4.33 10.14 1.17
C PRO A 387 -4.27 11.67 1.32
N SER A 388 -5.31 12.36 0.85
CA SER A 388 -5.35 13.82 0.84
C SER A 388 -6.65 14.38 1.44
N MET A 389 -6.59 15.63 1.90
CA MET A 389 -7.76 16.35 2.38
C MET A 389 -8.79 16.57 1.26
N GLY A 390 -8.34 16.90 0.04
CA GLY A 390 -9.24 17.14 -1.08
C GLY A 390 -10.07 15.91 -1.47
N ASP A 391 -9.49 14.73 -1.33
CA ASP A 391 -10.18 13.46 -1.60
C ASP A 391 -11.21 13.14 -0.53
N PHE A 392 -10.89 13.41 0.75
CA PHE A 392 -11.84 13.30 1.85
C PHE A 392 -13.10 14.11 1.58
N LEU A 393 -12.95 15.38 1.17
CA LEU A 393 -14.10 16.24 0.88
C LEU A 393 -14.85 15.77 -0.38
N SER A 394 -14.15 15.32 -1.42
CA SER A 394 -14.77 14.89 -2.68
C SER A 394 -15.61 13.62 -2.52
N ILE A 395 -15.07 12.60 -1.83
CA ILE A 395 -15.80 11.34 -1.61
C ILE A 395 -17.02 11.54 -0.70
N MET A 396 -16.90 12.41 0.30
CA MET A 396 -18.01 12.76 1.16
C MET A 396 -19.11 13.52 0.41
N SER A 397 -18.71 14.50 -0.39
CA SER A 397 -19.62 15.30 -1.22
C SER A 397 -20.38 14.44 -2.23
N SER A 398 -19.68 13.56 -2.94
CA SER A 398 -20.30 12.67 -3.91
C SER A 398 -21.19 11.59 -3.26
N ALA A 399 -20.75 10.96 -2.16
CA ALA A 399 -21.47 9.86 -1.54
C ALA A 399 -22.67 10.28 -0.68
N PHE A 400 -22.56 11.40 0.05
CA PHE A 400 -23.54 11.80 1.06
C PHE A 400 -24.25 13.12 0.70
N ASP A 401 -23.51 14.14 0.30
CA ASP A 401 -24.08 15.45 0.03
C ASP A 401 -24.94 15.47 -1.24
N SER A 402 -24.67 14.59 -2.20
CA SER A 402 -25.56 14.31 -3.33
C SER A 402 -27.01 14.06 -2.86
N PHE A 403 -27.19 13.36 -1.74
CA PHE A 403 -28.50 13.13 -1.15
C PHE A 403 -28.95 14.28 -0.26
N PHE A 404 -28.15 14.61 0.76
CA PHE A 404 -28.53 15.57 1.80
C PHE A 404 -28.61 17.01 1.31
N GLY A 405 -27.92 17.35 0.22
CA GLY A 405 -27.91 18.69 -0.38
C GLY A 405 -28.84 18.86 -1.58
N PHE A 406 -29.16 17.77 -2.30
CA PHE A 406 -29.83 17.85 -3.61
C PHE A 406 -31.00 16.87 -3.77
N ILE A 407 -30.75 15.55 -3.83
CA ILE A 407 -31.78 14.55 -4.22
C ILE A 407 -33.01 14.64 -3.32
N PHE A 408 -32.83 14.69 -1.99
CA PHE A 408 -33.95 14.72 -1.05
C PHE A 408 -34.85 15.93 -1.25
N TRP A 409 -34.27 17.09 -1.58
CA TRP A 409 -35.02 18.33 -1.70
C TRP A 409 -35.72 18.47 -3.04
N ALA A 410 -35.15 17.91 -4.13
CA ALA A 410 -35.88 17.78 -5.39
C ALA A 410 -37.12 16.87 -5.23
N VAL A 411 -36.99 15.76 -4.50
CA VAL A 411 -38.13 14.88 -4.17
C VAL A 411 -39.12 15.58 -3.24
N ALA A 412 -38.65 16.32 -2.23
CA ALA A 412 -39.51 17.11 -1.34
C ALA A 412 -40.35 18.14 -2.11
N TYR A 413 -39.74 18.84 -3.08
CA TYR A 413 -40.44 19.77 -3.96
C TYR A 413 -41.56 19.09 -4.75
N TYR A 414 -41.31 17.90 -5.30
CA TYR A 414 -42.32 17.09 -5.99
C TYR A 414 -43.51 16.79 -5.05
N HIS A 415 -43.25 16.40 -3.80
CA HIS A 415 -44.30 16.14 -2.81
C HIS A 415 -45.06 17.40 -2.36
N LEU A 416 -44.39 18.55 -2.29
CA LEU A 416 -45.03 19.82 -1.97
C LEU A 416 -45.99 20.28 -3.07
N ASN A 417 -45.66 20.01 -4.32
CA ASN A 417 -46.34 20.56 -5.51
C ASN A 417 -47.07 19.49 -6.35
N LYS A 418 -47.27 18.29 -5.80
CA LYS A 418 -47.92 17.17 -6.50
C LYS A 418 -49.30 17.60 -7.02
N GLY A 419 -49.51 17.46 -8.32
CA GLY A 419 -50.75 17.87 -9.01
C GLY A 419 -50.70 19.28 -9.61
N ASN A 420 -49.72 20.11 -9.27
CA ASN A 420 -49.59 21.49 -9.75
C ASN A 420 -48.30 21.78 -10.52
N LEU A 421 -47.46 20.79 -10.83
CA LEU A 421 -46.08 20.98 -11.33
C LEU A 421 -45.95 21.84 -12.60
N PHE A 422 -46.97 21.89 -13.46
CA PHE A 422 -46.92 22.58 -14.77
C PHE A 422 -48.08 23.56 -14.97
N THR A 423 -48.69 24.06 -13.89
CA THR A 423 -49.91 24.89 -13.98
C THR A 423 -49.66 26.36 -14.35
N GLY A 424 -48.41 26.84 -14.36
CA GLY A 424 -48.05 28.21 -14.76
C GLY A 424 -46.55 28.43 -14.93
N PRO A 425 -46.11 29.56 -15.55
CA PRO A 425 -44.72 29.78 -15.94
C PRO A 425 -43.72 29.76 -14.76
N ARG A 426 -44.11 30.33 -13.61
CA ARG A 426 -43.31 30.27 -12.38
C ARG A 426 -43.14 28.83 -11.88
N GLN A 427 -44.20 28.04 -11.94
CA GLN A 427 -44.19 26.67 -11.45
C GLN A 427 -43.41 25.75 -12.40
N ILE A 428 -43.53 25.97 -13.71
CA ILE A 428 -42.70 25.31 -14.73
C ILE A 428 -41.21 25.58 -14.45
N PHE A 429 -40.84 26.84 -14.20
CA PHE A 429 -39.46 27.20 -13.87
C PHE A 429 -38.93 26.43 -12.64
N PHE A 430 -39.66 26.44 -11.52
CA PHE A 430 -39.22 25.72 -10.32
C PHE A 430 -39.24 24.18 -10.51
N THR A 431 -40.17 23.64 -11.29
CA THR A 431 -40.17 22.21 -11.64
C THR A 431 -38.92 21.85 -12.46
N VAL A 432 -38.59 22.63 -13.49
CA VAL A 432 -37.36 22.44 -14.29
C VAL A 432 -36.11 22.57 -13.42
N LEU A 433 -36.07 23.56 -12.52
CA LEU A 433 -34.97 23.74 -11.58
C LEU A 433 -34.79 22.51 -10.67
N ASN A 434 -35.87 21.91 -10.15
CA ASN A 434 -35.77 20.71 -9.30
C ASN A 434 -35.42 19.46 -10.09
N ILE A 435 -35.85 19.35 -11.35
CA ILE A 435 -35.36 18.28 -12.25
C ILE A 435 -33.84 18.42 -12.43
N PHE A 436 -33.35 19.65 -12.67
CA PHE A 436 -31.91 19.92 -12.74
C PHE A 436 -31.18 19.56 -11.43
N ILE A 437 -31.72 19.95 -10.26
CA ILE A 437 -31.15 19.61 -8.95
C ILE A 437 -31.08 18.10 -8.74
N LEU A 438 -32.13 17.36 -9.13
CA LEU A 438 -32.14 15.90 -9.05
C LEU A 438 -31.04 15.29 -9.92
N LEU A 439 -30.93 15.74 -11.18
CA LEU A 439 -29.91 15.27 -12.11
C LEU A 439 -28.50 15.63 -11.64
N LEU A 440 -28.31 16.81 -11.05
CA LEU A 440 -27.04 17.23 -10.46
C LEU A 440 -26.66 16.32 -9.28
N GLY A 441 -27.59 16.02 -8.38
CA GLY A 441 -27.36 15.09 -7.28
C GLY A 441 -27.00 13.69 -7.76
N LEU A 442 -27.70 13.17 -8.78
CA LEU A 442 -27.36 11.88 -9.39
C LEU A 442 -26.01 11.90 -10.11
N PHE A 443 -25.64 13.03 -10.73
CA PHE A 443 -24.34 13.23 -11.36
C PHE A 443 -23.20 13.23 -10.33
N MET A 444 -23.40 13.87 -9.18
CA MET A 444 -22.45 13.81 -8.07
C MET A 444 -22.31 12.38 -7.53
N LEU A 445 -23.42 11.66 -7.37
CA LEU A 445 -23.42 10.30 -6.84
C LEU A 445 -22.76 9.28 -7.78
N GLY A 446 -22.96 9.40 -9.09
CA GLY A 446 -22.36 8.51 -10.08
C GLY A 446 -20.97 8.99 -10.51
N PRO A 447 -20.89 9.85 -11.56
CA PRO A 447 -19.63 10.43 -12.02
C PRO A 447 -18.77 11.07 -10.93
N GLY A 448 -19.34 11.81 -9.98
CA GLY A 448 -18.56 12.43 -8.90
C GLY A 448 -17.93 11.42 -7.94
N LEU A 449 -18.63 10.34 -7.62
CA LEU A 449 -18.07 9.26 -6.80
C LEU A 449 -16.96 8.52 -7.55
N TYR A 450 -17.16 8.30 -8.86
CA TYR A 450 -16.12 7.75 -9.72
C TYR A 450 -14.84 8.60 -9.70
N THR A 451 -14.93 9.92 -9.93
CA THR A 451 -13.74 10.79 -9.94
C THR A 451 -13.09 10.91 -8.57
N SER A 452 -13.87 10.82 -7.49
CA SER A 452 -13.33 10.83 -6.12
C SER A 452 -12.50 9.56 -5.87
N ILE A 453 -13.00 8.39 -6.29
CA ILE A 453 -12.28 7.12 -6.17
C ILE A 453 -11.04 7.10 -7.07
N ASP A 454 -11.17 7.57 -8.31
CA ASP A 454 -10.07 7.62 -9.28
C ASP A 454 -8.93 8.53 -8.81
N ALA A 455 -9.25 9.68 -8.20
CA ALA A 455 -8.24 10.55 -7.60
C ALA A 455 -7.52 9.90 -6.42
N ILE A 456 -8.24 9.18 -5.54
CA ILE A 456 -7.61 8.41 -4.46
C ILE A 456 -6.65 7.36 -5.04
N ILE A 457 -7.06 6.64 -6.08
CA ILE A 457 -6.21 5.64 -6.76
C ILE A 457 -4.97 6.31 -7.38
N ALA A 458 -5.16 7.44 -8.07
CA ALA A 458 -4.08 8.19 -8.71
C ALA A 458 -3.08 8.75 -7.69
N ASP A 459 -3.54 9.25 -6.55
CA ASP A 459 -2.69 9.72 -5.46
C ASP A 459 -1.77 8.59 -4.97
N TYR A 460 -2.30 7.38 -4.80
CA TYR A 460 -1.53 6.17 -4.45
C TYR A 460 -0.58 5.67 -5.55
N ALA A 461 -0.74 6.14 -6.80
CA ALA A 461 0.17 5.84 -7.89
C ALA A 461 1.35 6.85 -7.98
N GLY A 462 1.25 8.00 -7.31
CA GLY A 462 2.25 9.07 -7.31
C GLY A 462 3.23 9.05 -6.13
N ALA A 463 3.55 10.23 -5.60
CA ALA A 463 4.48 10.39 -4.46
C ALA A 463 3.90 9.86 -3.12
N VAL A 464 2.60 9.52 -3.08
CA VAL A 464 1.98 8.91 -1.90
C VAL A 464 2.38 7.45 -1.85
N ARG A 465 3.39 7.23 -1.04
CA ARG A 465 3.92 5.92 -0.72
C ARG A 465 2.83 4.98 -0.21
N ARG A 466 2.78 3.78 -0.78
CA ARG A 466 2.02 2.66 -0.21
C ARG A 466 2.39 2.53 1.28
N PRO A 467 1.47 2.09 2.14
CA PRO A 467 1.82 1.73 3.51
C PRO A 467 3.10 0.88 3.51
N PHE A 468 4.05 1.20 4.38
CA PHE A 468 5.30 0.45 4.61
C PHE A 468 6.49 0.63 3.64
N SER A 469 6.54 1.67 2.78
CA SER A 469 7.77 1.99 2.01
C SER A 469 8.72 2.98 2.69
N ARG A 470 9.96 3.06 2.20
CA ARG A 470 11.05 3.89 2.78
C ARG A 470 11.35 5.12 1.93
N SER A 471 12.06 6.10 2.51
CA SER A 471 12.69 7.17 1.73
C SER A 471 14.01 6.68 1.19
N THR A 472 14.34 7.09 -0.05
CA THR A 472 15.71 6.99 -0.56
C THR A 472 16.65 7.70 0.41
N VAL A 473 17.69 7.00 0.85
CA VAL A 473 18.72 7.55 1.73
C VAL A 473 19.78 8.24 0.87
N PHE A 474 20.18 9.45 1.27
CA PHE A 474 21.23 10.22 0.60
C PHE A 474 22.38 10.51 1.57
N SER A 475 23.60 10.54 1.03
CA SER A 475 24.82 10.89 1.77
C SER A 475 25.81 11.55 0.81
N THR A 476 26.54 12.56 1.31
CA THR A 476 27.62 13.23 0.56
C THR A 476 29.00 12.64 0.85
N LYS A 477 29.10 11.65 1.76
CA LYS A 477 30.38 11.07 2.20
C LYS A 477 30.57 9.60 1.87
N GLY A 478 29.51 8.95 1.38
CA GLY A 478 29.48 7.51 1.15
C GLY A 478 28.24 6.85 1.78
N ALA A 479 27.87 5.69 1.27
CA ALA A 479 26.70 4.93 1.70
C ALA A 479 27.03 3.43 1.72
N VAL A 480 26.30 2.67 2.53
CA VAL A 480 26.38 1.21 2.59
C VAL A 480 24.96 0.66 2.61
N ASP A 481 24.65 -0.23 1.67
CA ASP A 481 23.35 -0.88 1.54
C ASP A 481 23.51 -2.41 1.56
N THR A 482 22.80 -3.08 2.47
CA THR A 482 22.77 -4.54 2.60
C THR A 482 21.58 -4.99 3.47
N SER A 483 21.36 -6.29 3.62
CA SER A 483 20.20 -6.86 4.32
C SER A 483 20.26 -6.78 5.86
N GLN A 484 21.42 -6.49 6.46
CA GLN A 484 21.58 -6.40 7.92
C GLN A 484 22.10 -5.03 8.39
N PRO A 485 21.38 -4.33 9.29
CA PRO A 485 21.80 -3.02 9.80
C PRO A 485 23.18 -3.00 10.47
N GLN A 486 23.53 -4.06 11.22
CA GLN A 486 24.82 -4.18 11.90
C GLN A 486 25.99 -4.32 10.90
N ALA A 487 25.74 -4.97 9.75
CA ALA A 487 26.73 -5.03 8.68
C ALA A 487 26.88 -3.68 7.95
N CYS A 488 25.78 -2.95 7.72
CA CYS A 488 25.86 -1.55 7.25
C CYS A 488 26.75 -0.70 8.16
N GLN A 489 26.59 -0.83 9.49
CA GLN A 489 27.41 -0.11 10.46
C GLN A 489 28.89 -0.49 10.37
N ALA A 490 29.23 -1.76 10.16
CA ALA A 490 30.61 -2.19 9.95
C ALA A 490 31.24 -1.52 8.73
N GLY A 491 30.54 -1.47 7.60
CA GLY A 491 31.02 -0.74 6.41
C GLY A 491 31.18 0.77 6.65
N ILE A 492 30.20 1.39 7.32
CA ILE A 492 30.24 2.82 7.67
C ILE A 492 31.41 3.13 8.61
N GLU A 493 31.70 2.25 9.57
CA GLU A 493 32.87 2.39 10.44
C GLU A 493 34.18 2.44 9.63
N ILE A 494 34.32 1.57 8.63
CA ILE A 494 35.51 1.54 7.77
C ILE A 494 35.61 2.78 6.87
N LEU A 495 34.50 3.25 6.30
CA LEU A 495 34.47 4.53 5.59
C LEU A 495 34.90 5.69 6.50
N ASN A 496 34.42 5.72 7.74
CA ASN A 496 34.78 6.75 8.73
C ASN A 496 36.25 6.68 9.16
N LYS A 497 36.88 5.51 9.12
CA LYS A 497 38.33 5.33 9.35
C LYS A 497 39.18 5.72 8.14
N GLY A 498 38.56 6.13 7.03
CA GLY A 498 39.25 6.57 5.82
C GLY A 498 39.49 5.48 4.79
N GLY A 499 38.87 4.31 4.94
CA GLY A 499 38.79 3.29 3.90
C GLY A 499 37.93 3.76 2.72
N ASN A 500 38.11 3.12 1.56
CA ASN A 500 37.32 3.40 0.37
C ASN A 500 36.12 2.42 0.24
N ALA A 501 35.37 2.52 -0.84
CA ALA A 501 34.23 1.63 -1.11
C ALA A 501 34.60 0.14 -1.04
N ALA A 502 35.74 -0.28 -1.61
CA ALA A 502 36.18 -1.67 -1.60
C ALA A 502 36.53 -2.17 -0.18
N ASP A 503 37.23 -1.37 0.62
CA ASP A 503 37.54 -1.70 2.03
C ASP A 503 36.25 -1.89 2.84
N ALA A 504 35.29 -0.97 2.65
CA ALA A 504 33.99 -1.02 3.31
C ALA A 504 33.17 -2.24 2.86
N ALA A 505 33.26 -2.64 1.59
CA ALA A 505 32.57 -3.82 1.07
C ALA A 505 33.10 -5.10 1.73
N VAL A 506 34.43 -5.23 1.88
CA VAL A 506 35.04 -6.39 2.56
C VAL A 506 34.63 -6.46 4.04
N ALA A 507 34.65 -5.33 4.75
CA ALA A 507 34.19 -5.27 6.14
C ALA A 507 32.71 -5.63 6.29
N THR A 508 31.88 -5.13 5.37
CA THR A 508 30.44 -5.43 5.33
C THR A 508 30.22 -6.92 5.05
N ALA A 509 30.92 -7.51 4.08
CA ALA A 509 30.85 -8.94 3.77
C ALA A 509 31.27 -9.82 4.96
N ALA A 510 32.35 -9.47 5.64
CA ALA A 510 32.80 -10.18 6.85
C ALA A 510 31.78 -10.07 8.00
N ALA A 511 31.18 -8.90 8.20
CA ALA A 511 30.11 -8.72 9.18
C ALA A 511 28.83 -9.50 8.81
N MET A 512 28.50 -9.58 7.51
CA MET A 512 27.38 -10.38 7.00
C MET A 512 27.56 -11.87 7.29
N ALA A 513 28.79 -12.39 7.31
CA ALA A 513 29.06 -13.78 7.70
C ALA A 513 28.69 -14.07 9.17
N VAL A 514 28.59 -13.03 10.01
CA VAL A 514 28.15 -13.13 11.42
C VAL A 514 26.65 -12.87 11.54
N CYS A 515 26.15 -11.80 10.91
CA CYS A 515 24.77 -11.34 11.07
C CYS A 515 23.76 -12.21 10.31
N GLU A 516 24.15 -12.82 9.19
CA GLU A 516 23.29 -13.61 8.31
C GLU A 516 23.97 -14.90 7.80
N PRO A 517 24.38 -15.82 8.70
CA PRO A 517 25.21 -16.99 8.37
C PRO A 517 24.48 -18.05 7.52
N PHE A 518 23.17 -17.96 7.40
CA PHE A 518 22.34 -18.84 6.58
C PHE A 518 22.28 -18.45 5.11
N SER A 519 22.79 -17.27 4.73
CA SER A 519 22.79 -16.81 3.33
C SER A 519 24.20 -16.68 2.76
N ASN A 520 25.23 -16.64 3.62
CA ASN A 520 26.63 -16.47 3.24
C ASN A 520 27.58 -16.94 4.35
N GLY A 521 28.88 -16.97 4.08
CA GLY A 521 29.90 -17.15 5.08
C GLY A 521 31.29 -17.35 4.48
N LEU A 522 32.29 -17.58 5.34
CA LEU A 522 33.66 -17.87 4.90
C LEU A 522 33.75 -19.19 4.13
N GLY A 523 32.80 -20.11 4.36
CA GLY A 523 32.64 -21.37 3.65
C GLY A 523 31.94 -21.26 2.29
N GLY A 524 31.65 -20.05 1.82
CA GLY A 524 31.00 -19.76 0.54
C GLY A 524 31.92 -19.15 -0.51
N ASP A 525 31.29 -18.54 -1.51
CA ASP A 525 31.93 -17.88 -2.66
C ASP A 525 31.45 -16.43 -2.80
N MET A 526 32.20 -15.62 -3.58
CA MET A 526 31.82 -14.23 -3.87
C MET A 526 32.15 -13.77 -5.29
N PHE A 527 31.45 -12.74 -5.75
CA PHE A 527 31.80 -11.94 -6.93
C PHE A 527 31.74 -10.46 -6.57
N CYS A 528 32.54 -9.65 -7.27
CA CYS A 528 32.63 -8.21 -7.03
C CYS A 528 32.83 -7.45 -8.33
N LEU A 529 32.08 -6.36 -8.53
CA LEU A 529 32.38 -5.30 -9.48
C LEU A 529 32.77 -4.04 -8.71
N ASN A 530 33.84 -3.37 -9.14
CA ASN A 530 34.28 -2.12 -8.53
C ASN A 530 34.43 -1.05 -9.61
N TYR A 531 33.77 0.09 -9.43
CA TYR A 531 33.99 1.28 -10.25
C TYR A 531 34.95 2.21 -9.53
N ASP A 532 36.03 2.56 -10.22
CA ASP A 532 37.00 3.55 -9.78
C ASP A 532 36.67 4.91 -10.43
N ALA A 533 36.31 5.90 -9.62
CA ALA A 533 35.85 7.20 -10.12
C ALA A 533 36.95 8.04 -10.74
N GLN A 534 38.21 7.80 -10.38
CA GLN A 534 39.34 8.53 -10.90
C GLN A 534 39.68 8.12 -12.34
N SER A 535 39.73 6.80 -12.58
CA SER A 535 40.03 6.21 -13.89
C SER A 535 38.78 5.96 -14.74
N LYS A 536 37.59 6.01 -14.13
CA LYS A 536 36.29 5.68 -14.73
C LYS A 536 36.26 4.27 -15.31
N GLN A 537 36.96 3.34 -14.65
CA GLN A 537 37.03 1.94 -15.06
C GLN A 537 36.24 1.06 -14.12
N VAL A 538 35.64 0.00 -14.70
CA VAL A 538 35.00 -1.08 -13.95
C VAL A 538 35.96 -2.26 -13.90
N GLY A 539 36.33 -2.69 -12.69
CA GLY A 539 37.08 -3.92 -12.43
C GLY A 539 36.18 -5.02 -11.88
N ALA A 540 36.61 -6.28 -11.98
CA ALA A 540 35.85 -7.42 -11.49
C ALA A 540 36.74 -8.47 -10.79
N ILE A 541 36.25 -9.04 -9.69
CA ILE A 541 36.87 -10.18 -9.00
C ILE A 541 35.94 -11.39 -9.06
N ASN A 542 36.50 -12.54 -9.45
CA ASN A 542 35.86 -13.84 -9.32
C ASN A 542 36.47 -14.60 -8.13
N GLY A 543 35.74 -14.63 -7.02
CA GLY A 543 36.07 -15.38 -5.82
C GLY A 543 35.26 -16.68 -5.70
N SER A 544 34.99 -17.37 -6.83
CA SER A 544 34.30 -18.67 -6.81
C SER A 544 35.26 -19.86 -6.78
N GLY A 545 34.87 -20.84 -5.98
CA GLY A 545 35.60 -22.06 -5.71
C GLY A 545 35.66 -23.06 -6.85
N ARG A 546 36.76 -23.81 -6.93
CA ARG A 546 36.89 -24.95 -7.85
C ARG A 546 36.41 -26.24 -7.18
N ALA A 547 35.92 -27.19 -7.98
CA ALA A 547 35.69 -28.56 -7.55
C ALA A 547 37.02 -29.19 -7.10
N PRO A 548 37.03 -30.06 -6.06
CA PRO A 548 38.20 -30.87 -5.74
C PRO A 548 38.74 -31.58 -6.98
N ARG A 549 40.06 -31.68 -7.13
CA ARG A 549 40.65 -32.29 -8.34
C ARG A 549 40.31 -33.77 -8.50
N ALA A 550 40.10 -34.48 -7.39
CA ALA A 550 39.69 -35.87 -7.39
C ALA A 550 38.19 -36.07 -7.70
N LEU A 551 37.39 -35.00 -7.76
CA LEU A 551 35.95 -35.09 -7.98
C LEU A 551 35.65 -35.31 -9.47
N THR A 552 35.21 -36.52 -9.82
CA THR A 552 34.78 -36.87 -11.18
C THR A 552 33.35 -37.42 -11.17
N VAL A 553 32.73 -37.47 -12.36
CA VAL A 553 31.40 -38.10 -12.52
C VAL A 553 31.47 -39.57 -12.11
N GLU A 554 32.54 -40.29 -12.47
CA GLU A 554 32.76 -41.69 -12.12
C GLU A 554 32.88 -41.89 -10.60
N HIS A 555 33.55 -40.96 -9.89
CA HIS A 555 33.63 -40.98 -8.44
C HIS A 555 32.22 -40.92 -7.82
N LEU A 556 31.38 -40.00 -8.27
CA LEU A 556 29.99 -39.87 -7.79
C LEU A 556 29.14 -41.10 -8.14
N ARG A 557 29.29 -41.66 -9.35
CA ARG A 557 28.60 -42.91 -9.74
C ARG A 557 29.01 -44.08 -8.87
N SER A 558 30.29 -44.19 -8.52
CA SER A 558 30.79 -45.26 -7.63
C SER A 558 30.19 -45.20 -6.22
N ARG A 559 29.73 -44.02 -5.79
CA ARG A 559 29.04 -43.78 -4.51
C ARG A 559 27.52 -43.97 -4.60
N GLY A 560 26.99 -44.39 -5.75
CA GLY A 560 25.56 -44.66 -5.94
C GLY A 560 24.72 -43.42 -6.28
N ILE A 561 25.34 -42.27 -6.57
CA ILE A 561 24.62 -41.11 -7.12
C ILE A 561 24.33 -41.42 -8.58
N THR A 562 23.08 -41.69 -8.94
CA THR A 562 22.67 -42.04 -10.32
C THR A 562 21.99 -40.89 -11.07
N ASP A 563 21.57 -39.85 -10.36
CA ASP A 563 20.86 -38.70 -10.94
C ASP A 563 21.78 -37.82 -11.79
N GLN A 564 21.21 -36.93 -12.61
CA GLN A 564 21.99 -36.01 -13.45
C GLN A 564 22.55 -34.79 -12.69
N LYS A 565 22.41 -34.75 -11.36
CA LYS A 565 22.86 -33.67 -10.48
C LYS A 565 23.47 -34.23 -9.20
N ILE A 566 24.33 -33.44 -8.54
CA ILE A 566 24.83 -33.75 -7.20
C ILE A 566 23.77 -33.33 -6.17
N PRO A 567 23.34 -34.20 -5.23
CA PRO A 567 22.43 -33.80 -4.17
C PRO A 567 23.01 -32.65 -3.32
N ILE A 568 22.18 -31.68 -2.98
CA ILE A 568 22.59 -30.47 -2.22
C ILE A 568 23.13 -30.76 -0.80
N SER A 569 22.84 -31.94 -0.27
CA SER A 569 23.30 -32.41 1.05
C SER A 569 24.55 -33.30 0.98
N ASP A 570 25.00 -33.71 -0.21
CA ASP A 570 26.21 -34.53 -0.34
C ASP A 570 27.46 -33.67 -0.14
N MET A 571 28.47 -34.18 0.58
CA MET A 571 29.71 -33.42 0.82
C MET A 571 30.53 -33.16 -0.45
N ASN A 572 30.30 -33.90 -1.54
CA ASN A 572 30.89 -33.60 -2.85
C ASN A 572 30.23 -32.39 -3.53
N ALA A 573 29.13 -31.86 -2.99
CA ALA A 573 28.60 -30.55 -3.39
C ALA A 573 29.43 -29.38 -2.82
N VAL A 574 30.37 -29.63 -1.90
CA VAL A 574 31.28 -28.60 -1.39
C VAL A 574 32.41 -28.38 -2.39
N THR A 575 32.41 -27.23 -3.06
CA THR A 575 33.59 -26.71 -3.78
C THR A 575 34.49 -25.96 -2.81
N VAL A 576 35.77 -25.80 -3.15
CA VAL A 576 36.72 -25.12 -2.27
C VAL A 576 36.26 -23.69 -1.99
N PRO A 577 35.98 -23.29 -0.73
CA PRO A 577 35.42 -21.97 -0.44
C PRO A 577 36.28 -20.82 -0.98
N GLY A 578 35.71 -19.95 -1.80
CA GLY A 578 36.44 -18.85 -2.45
C GLY A 578 36.25 -17.48 -1.81
N ALA A 579 35.27 -17.30 -0.91
CA ALA A 579 34.89 -16.00 -0.34
C ALA A 579 36.07 -15.25 0.30
N VAL A 580 36.85 -15.94 1.13
CA VAL A 580 38.03 -15.35 1.80
C VAL A 580 39.10 -14.94 0.78
N ALA A 581 39.33 -15.74 -0.26
CA ALA A 581 40.29 -15.37 -1.29
C ALA A 581 39.83 -14.13 -2.05
N GLY A 582 38.51 -14.04 -2.30
CA GLY A 582 37.86 -12.87 -2.88
C GLY A 582 38.04 -11.61 -2.03
N TRP A 583 37.83 -11.68 -0.72
CA TRP A 583 38.01 -10.53 0.20
C TRP A 583 39.41 -9.94 0.15
N PHE A 584 40.43 -10.80 0.28
CA PHE A 584 41.82 -10.35 0.22
C PHE A 584 42.18 -9.81 -1.15
N LYS A 585 41.66 -10.42 -2.22
CA LYS A 585 41.89 -9.96 -3.60
C LYS A 585 41.21 -8.62 -3.87
N THR A 586 39.96 -8.42 -3.44
CA THR A 586 39.24 -7.14 -3.55
C THR A 586 39.99 -6.03 -2.81
N HIS A 587 40.45 -6.28 -1.57
CA HIS A 587 41.23 -5.29 -0.83
C HIS A 587 42.58 -5.00 -1.49
N SER A 588 43.29 -6.02 -2.00
CA SER A 588 44.60 -5.81 -2.63
C SER A 588 44.54 -5.05 -3.95
N GLU A 589 43.48 -5.27 -4.74
CA GLU A 589 43.36 -4.69 -6.09
C GLU A 589 42.62 -3.35 -6.06
N PHE A 590 41.61 -3.20 -5.21
CA PHE A 590 40.71 -2.05 -5.19
C PHE A 590 40.67 -1.29 -3.86
N GLY A 591 41.31 -1.78 -2.80
CA GLY A 591 41.31 -1.14 -1.49
C GLY A 591 42.08 0.17 -1.45
N SER A 592 41.85 0.98 -0.42
CA SER A 592 42.47 2.31 -0.31
C SER A 592 43.99 2.29 -0.05
N GLY A 593 44.51 1.15 0.41
CA GLY A 593 45.86 1.01 0.94
C GLY A 593 46.13 1.73 2.27
N LYS A 594 45.10 2.34 2.88
CA LYS A 594 45.23 3.11 4.14
C LYS A 594 44.93 2.30 5.38
N LEU A 595 44.11 1.25 5.24
CA LEU A 595 43.70 0.38 6.33
C LEU A 595 44.27 -1.01 6.10
N SER A 596 44.71 -1.64 7.19
CA SER A 596 45.10 -3.05 7.19
C SER A 596 43.87 -3.96 7.18
N MET A 597 44.04 -5.20 6.69
CA MET A 597 42.97 -6.20 6.78
C MET A 597 42.51 -6.45 8.23
N ALA A 598 43.42 -6.32 9.21
CA ALA A 598 43.06 -6.43 10.62
C ALA A 598 42.07 -5.34 11.06
N GLU A 599 42.25 -4.10 10.59
CA GLU A 599 41.31 -3.01 10.87
C GLU A 599 39.97 -3.20 10.16
N ILE A 600 40.00 -3.75 8.93
CA ILE A 600 38.80 -4.04 8.12
C ILE A 600 37.96 -5.16 8.73
N LEU A 601 38.59 -6.22 9.25
CA LEU A 601 37.90 -7.36 9.87
C LEU A 601 37.50 -7.12 11.34
N ALA A 602 38.06 -6.10 11.99
CA ALA A 602 37.80 -5.81 13.40
C ALA A 602 36.31 -5.68 13.77
N PRO A 603 35.43 -5.03 12.97
CA PRO A 603 34.01 -4.96 13.27
C PRO A 603 33.34 -6.34 13.28
N ALA A 604 33.66 -7.20 12.31
CA ALA A 604 33.11 -8.56 12.24
C ALA A 604 33.58 -9.42 13.43
N ILE A 605 34.85 -9.29 13.83
CA ILE A 605 35.38 -9.95 15.03
C ILE A 605 34.59 -9.53 16.27
N ARG A 606 34.38 -8.22 16.48
CA ARG A 606 33.59 -7.74 17.64
C ARG A 606 32.16 -8.23 17.61
N LEU A 607 31.49 -8.20 16.45
CA LEU A 607 30.12 -8.71 16.31
C LEU A 607 30.03 -10.20 16.65
N ALA A 608 31.04 -10.99 16.27
CA ALA A 608 31.08 -12.42 16.58
C ALA A 608 31.32 -12.69 18.08
N GLU A 609 32.08 -11.85 18.78
CA GLU A 609 32.38 -12.02 20.22
C GLU A 609 31.30 -11.45 21.13
N GLU A 610 30.85 -10.23 20.85
CA GLU A 610 29.85 -9.51 21.66
C GLU A 610 28.43 -9.97 21.35
N GLY A 611 28.22 -10.48 20.13
CA GLY A 611 26.98 -11.08 19.65
C GLY A 611 26.05 -10.13 18.91
N VAL A 612 25.18 -10.72 18.09
CA VAL A 612 24.20 -10.00 17.26
C VAL A 612 22.79 -10.41 17.65
N PRO A 613 21.85 -9.46 17.87
CA PRO A 613 20.46 -9.80 18.11
C PRO A 613 19.84 -10.41 16.84
N THR A 614 19.15 -11.53 17.02
CA THR A 614 18.53 -12.27 15.91
C THR A 614 17.22 -11.61 15.50
N HIS A 615 17.12 -11.20 14.24
CA HIS A 615 15.89 -10.65 13.66
C HIS A 615 14.88 -11.76 13.28
N GLU A 616 13.61 -11.41 13.06
CA GLU A 616 12.51 -12.35 12.82
C GLU A 616 12.72 -13.24 11.59
N ILE A 617 13.22 -12.66 10.49
CA ILE A 617 13.54 -13.40 9.26
C ILE A 617 14.71 -14.35 9.52
N ASN A 618 15.77 -13.86 10.17
CA ASN A 618 16.96 -14.65 10.47
C ASN A 618 16.62 -15.84 11.36
N SER A 619 15.84 -15.62 12.42
CA SER A 619 15.36 -16.67 13.30
C SER A 619 14.54 -17.72 12.54
N SER A 620 13.66 -17.29 11.63
CA SER A 620 12.86 -18.19 10.81
C SER A 620 13.72 -19.09 9.92
N MET A 621 14.74 -18.52 9.26
CA MET A 621 15.66 -19.30 8.43
C MET A 621 16.49 -20.26 9.27
N TRP A 622 16.94 -19.82 10.44
CA TRP A 622 17.66 -20.66 11.39
C TRP A 622 16.81 -21.85 11.86
N MET A 623 15.56 -21.60 12.24
CA MET A 623 14.63 -22.64 12.68
C MET A 623 14.45 -23.74 11.63
N ARG A 624 14.33 -23.38 10.34
CA ARG A 624 14.20 -24.36 9.25
C ARG A 624 15.45 -25.22 9.09
N SER A 625 16.62 -24.63 9.28
CA SER A 625 17.89 -25.33 9.15
C SER A 625 18.36 -26.01 10.44
N THR A 626 17.65 -25.86 11.57
CA THR A 626 18.02 -26.47 12.86
C THR A 626 18.33 -27.95 12.75
N ARG A 627 17.47 -28.71 12.06
CA ARG A 627 17.68 -30.16 11.87
C ARG A 627 18.93 -30.43 11.04
N LEU A 628 19.14 -29.66 9.98
CA LEU A 628 20.31 -29.79 9.11
C LEU A 628 21.60 -29.52 9.89
N LEU A 629 21.67 -28.39 10.61
CA LEU A 629 22.82 -28.01 11.44
C LEU A 629 23.13 -29.05 12.52
N ASN A 630 22.11 -29.62 13.18
CA ASN A 630 22.30 -30.64 14.21
C ASN A 630 22.80 -32.00 13.66
N THR A 631 22.62 -32.28 12.37
CA THR A 631 22.85 -33.63 11.81
C THR A 631 23.95 -33.70 10.77
N ALA A 632 24.33 -32.59 10.14
CA ALA A 632 25.31 -32.56 9.05
C ALA A 632 26.76 -32.74 9.53
N SER A 633 27.11 -32.19 10.71
CA SER A 633 28.44 -32.39 11.31
C SER A 633 28.42 -32.18 12.82
N LYS A 634 29.51 -32.54 13.51
CA LYS A 634 29.68 -32.28 14.95
C LYS A 634 29.84 -30.79 15.27
N GLY A 635 30.30 -29.99 14.31
CA GLY A 635 30.54 -28.54 14.49
C GLY A 635 29.27 -27.70 14.44
N GLY A 636 28.11 -28.27 14.11
CA GLY A 636 26.85 -27.52 13.97
C GLY A 636 26.43 -26.76 15.24
N ALA A 637 26.90 -27.20 16.41
CA ALA A 637 26.67 -26.53 17.69
C ALA A 637 27.22 -25.09 17.73
N ASP A 638 28.25 -24.75 16.94
CA ASP A 638 28.79 -23.38 16.85
C ASP A 638 27.78 -22.38 16.27
N LEU A 639 26.78 -22.89 15.54
CA LEU A 639 25.71 -22.12 14.93
C LEU A 639 24.36 -22.43 15.60
N LEU A 640 24.33 -22.91 16.84
CA LEU A 640 23.09 -23.18 17.56
C LEU A 640 23.19 -22.64 18.98
N LEU A 641 22.05 -22.56 19.67
CA LEU A 641 22.06 -22.31 21.10
C LEU A 641 22.65 -23.53 21.84
N PRO A 642 23.12 -23.37 23.10
CA PRO A 642 23.73 -24.47 23.86
C PRO A 642 22.84 -25.71 24.05
N ASP A 643 21.52 -25.57 23.90
CA ASP A 643 20.56 -26.67 23.95
C ASP A 643 20.30 -27.34 22.58
N GLY A 644 21.02 -26.90 21.53
CA GLY A 644 20.89 -27.39 20.16
C GLY A 644 19.73 -26.78 19.37
N SER A 645 19.00 -25.81 19.94
CA SER A 645 17.90 -25.13 19.25
C SER A 645 18.37 -23.90 18.45
N ALA A 646 17.55 -23.46 17.49
CA ALA A 646 17.78 -22.23 16.76
C ALA A 646 17.47 -20.98 17.62
N PRO A 647 18.17 -19.86 17.40
CA PRO A 647 17.84 -18.59 18.05
C PRO A 647 16.45 -18.10 17.65
N LEU A 648 15.71 -17.61 18.65
CA LEU A 648 14.43 -16.92 18.49
C LEU A 648 14.66 -15.41 18.30
N PRO A 649 13.65 -14.66 17.83
CA PRO A 649 13.78 -13.21 17.69
C PRO A 649 14.21 -12.56 19.02
N SER A 650 15.13 -11.61 18.94
CA SER A 650 15.78 -10.94 20.09
C SER A 650 16.79 -11.77 20.89
N HIS A 651 17.00 -13.06 20.60
CA HIS A 651 18.14 -13.78 21.16
C HIS A 651 19.45 -13.19 20.62
N ILE A 652 20.44 -13.05 21.49
CA ILE A 652 21.79 -12.58 21.12
C ILE A 652 22.63 -13.80 20.77
N MET A 653 23.01 -13.93 19.50
CA MET A 653 23.90 -14.99 19.05
C MET A 653 25.34 -14.52 19.07
N THR A 654 26.18 -15.24 19.81
CA THR A 654 27.64 -15.10 19.77
C THR A 654 28.23 -16.27 18.98
N ASN A 655 29.39 -16.05 18.36
CA ASN A 655 30.13 -17.05 17.62
C ASN A 655 31.64 -16.92 17.86
N PRO A 656 32.14 -17.35 19.04
CA PRO A 656 33.56 -17.23 19.39
C PRO A 656 34.49 -18.00 18.45
N ALA A 657 34.00 -19.13 17.89
CA ALA A 657 34.76 -19.93 16.93
C ALA A 657 35.06 -19.13 15.65
N LEU A 658 34.05 -18.46 15.10
CA LEU A 658 34.22 -17.59 13.93
C LEU A 658 35.09 -16.37 14.24
N ALA A 659 34.95 -15.76 15.42
CA ALA A 659 35.81 -14.66 15.86
C ALA A 659 37.30 -15.06 15.85
N ASN A 660 37.61 -16.27 16.32
CA ASN A 660 38.97 -16.81 16.30
C ASN A 660 39.50 -17.01 14.88
N VAL A 661 38.67 -17.53 13.97
CA VAL A 661 39.05 -17.67 12.54
C VAL A 661 39.33 -16.32 11.91
N LEU A 662 38.45 -15.33 12.12
CA LEU A 662 38.62 -13.97 11.61
C LEU A 662 39.87 -13.29 12.20
N ARG A 663 40.21 -13.55 13.47
CA ARG A 663 41.45 -13.06 14.09
C ARG A 663 42.70 -13.68 13.47
N SER A 664 42.70 -14.99 13.22
CA SER A 664 43.81 -15.63 12.50
C SER A 664 43.95 -15.08 11.08
N LEU A 665 42.84 -14.83 10.38
CA LEU A 665 42.86 -14.15 9.07
C LEU A 665 43.45 -12.73 9.15
N ALA A 666 43.08 -11.96 10.17
CA ALA A 666 43.61 -10.62 10.40
C ALA A 666 45.13 -10.61 10.66
N GLN A 667 45.68 -11.67 11.27
CA GLN A 667 47.09 -11.76 11.67
C GLN A 667 47.98 -12.43 10.61
N GLU A 668 47.52 -13.53 10.03
CA GLU A 668 48.30 -14.43 9.17
C GLU A 668 47.88 -14.34 7.70
N GLY A 669 46.84 -13.58 7.39
CA GLY A 669 46.30 -13.43 6.04
C GLY A 669 45.56 -14.68 5.54
N PRO A 670 45.41 -14.86 4.21
CA PRO A 670 44.60 -15.95 3.65
C PRO A 670 45.20 -17.34 3.95
N ALA A 671 46.50 -17.44 4.22
CA ALA A 671 47.17 -18.70 4.54
C ALA A 671 46.57 -19.37 5.80
N ALA A 672 46.06 -18.59 6.75
CA ALA A 672 45.40 -19.10 7.96
C ALA A 672 44.18 -19.98 7.64
N PHE A 673 43.48 -19.67 6.55
CA PHE A 673 42.29 -20.39 6.10
C PHE A 673 42.63 -21.56 5.17
N TYR A 674 43.59 -21.38 4.25
CA TYR A 674 43.86 -22.35 3.17
C TYR A 674 45.00 -23.35 3.42
N ARG A 675 45.82 -23.17 4.46
CA ARG A 675 47.00 -24.05 4.72
C ARG A 675 47.16 -24.54 6.15
N GLY A 676 46.36 -24.02 7.08
CA GLY A 676 46.49 -24.29 8.52
C GLY A 676 45.38 -25.15 9.11
N ARG A 677 45.11 -24.94 10.41
CA ARG A 677 44.06 -25.63 11.18
C ARG A 677 42.70 -25.61 10.49
N VAL A 678 42.30 -24.46 9.95
CA VAL A 678 40.99 -24.29 9.30
C VAL A 678 40.89 -25.15 8.04
N ALA A 679 41.95 -25.19 7.21
CA ALA A 679 41.99 -26.05 6.04
C ALA A 679 41.86 -27.53 6.41
N GLN A 680 42.55 -27.97 7.47
CA GLN A 680 42.43 -29.33 7.98
C GLN A 680 41.01 -29.63 8.43
N ALA A 681 40.39 -28.75 9.23
CA ALA A 681 39.03 -28.93 9.71
C ALA A 681 38.00 -29.02 8.56
N ILE A 682 38.18 -28.24 7.49
CA ILE A 682 37.34 -28.31 6.28
C ILE A 682 37.50 -29.68 5.60
N VAL A 683 38.73 -30.13 5.38
CA VAL A 683 39.00 -31.43 4.74
C VAL A 683 38.43 -32.57 5.58
N ASP A 684 38.63 -32.53 6.90
CA ASP A 684 38.16 -33.56 7.82
C ASP A 684 36.64 -33.70 7.73
N VAL A 685 35.89 -32.59 7.86
CA VAL A 685 34.41 -32.66 7.81
C VAL A 685 33.88 -33.09 6.44
N VAL A 686 34.52 -32.66 5.35
CA VAL A 686 34.15 -33.06 3.99
C VAL A 686 34.41 -34.56 3.79
N GLN A 687 35.58 -35.07 4.20
CA GLN A 687 35.94 -36.48 4.04
C GLN A 687 35.15 -37.40 4.97
N GLU A 688 34.83 -36.97 6.19
CA GLU A 688 33.94 -37.70 7.11
C GLU A 688 32.55 -37.93 6.49
N GLY A 689 32.01 -36.94 5.78
CA GLY A 689 30.77 -37.08 5.00
C GLY A 689 30.97 -37.71 3.61
N GLY A 690 32.18 -38.16 3.29
CA GLY A 690 32.50 -38.90 2.07
C GLY A 690 32.82 -38.06 0.84
N GLY A 691 33.14 -36.78 1.01
CA GLY A 691 33.69 -35.94 -0.03
C GLY A 691 35.17 -36.25 -0.31
N CYS A 692 35.66 -35.84 -1.47
CA CYS A 692 37.05 -36.11 -1.91
C CYS A 692 37.97 -34.87 -1.87
N MET A 693 37.60 -33.81 -1.14
CA MET A 693 38.44 -32.62 -1.02
C MET A 693 39.75 -32.93 -0.29
N SER A 694 40.85 -32.36 -0.78
CA SER A 694 42.19 -32.50 -0.17
C SER A 694 42.74 -31.15 0.29
N LEU A 695 43.76 -31.18 1.17
CA LEU A 695 44.48 -29.97 1.58
C LEU A 695 45.13 -29.25 0.40
N ASP A 696 45.61 -30.00 -0.60
CA ASP A 696 46.21 -29.42 -1.79
C ASP A 696 45.19 -28.66 -2.64
N ASP A 697 43.90 -29.03 -2.59
CA ASP A 697 42.84 -28.26 -3.27
C ASP A 697 42.63 -26.89 -2.60
N LEU A 698 42.63 -26.85 -1.25
CA LEU A 698 42.57 -25.59 -0.48
C LEU A 698 43.83 -24.75 -0.69
N ALA A 699 45.03 -25.35 -0.60
CA ALA A 699 46.30 -24.62 -0.65
C ALA A 699 46.59 -23.93 -1.99
N LEU A 700 45.96 -24.41 -3.08
CA LEU A 700 46.06 -23.84 -4.43
C LEU A 700 44.98 -22.81 -4.75
N THR A 701 44.05 -22.54 -3.84
CA THR A 701 42.91 -21.66 -4.12
C THR A 701 43.32 -20.18 -4.14
N THR A 702 42.88 -19.47 -5.18
CA THR A 702 43.02 -18.02 -5.36
C THR A 702 41.74 -17.43 -5.96
N ALA A 703 41.52 -16.14 -5.75
CA ALA A 703 40.53 -15.37 -6.49
C ALA A 703 41.19 -14.67 -7.69
N ASP A 704 40.44 -14.58 -8.79
CA ASP A 704 40.94 -14.08 -10.06
C ASP A 704 40.46 -12.65 -10.32
N VAL A 705 41.36 -11.79 -10.79
CA VAL A 705 40.99 -10.51 -11.41
C VAL A 705 40.52 -10.82 -12.82
N VAL A 706 39.25 -10.56 -13.10
CA VAL A 706 38.62 -10.89 -14.38
C VAL A 706 38.16 -9.62 -15.09
N ARG A 707 38.00 -9.71 -16.41
CA ARG A 707 37.49 -8.60 -17.20
C ARG A 707 35.95 -8.60 -17.12
N PRO A 708 35.30 -7.52 -16.68
CA PRO A 708 33.83 -7.47 -16.69
C PRO A 708 33.30 -7.49 -18.13
N ILE A 709 32.14 -8.10 -18.28
CA ILE A 709 31.37 -8.13 -19.54
C ILE A 709 30.27 -7.07 -19.46
N LYS A 710 29.79 -6.62 -20.62
CA LYS A 710 28.83 -5.52 -20.68
C LYS A 710 27.89 -5.56 -21.87
N TYR A 711 26.75 -4.92 -21.73
CA TYR A 711 25.82 -4.61 -22.81
C TYR A 711 25.36 -3.16 -22.69
N THR A 712 25.40 -2.41 -23.78
CA THR A 712 24.89 -1.04 -23.83
C THR A 712 23.48 -1.06 -24.38
N PHE A 713 22.51 -0.82 -23.51
CA PHE A 713 21.09 -0.69 -23.83
C PHE A 713 20.76 0.76 -24.15
N ARG A 714 19.77 0.99 -25.00
CA ARG A 714 19.23 2.32 -25.26
C ARG A 714 18.82 3.02 -23.96
N GLY A 715 18.87 4.34 -23.97
CA GLY A 715 18.35 5.15 -22.89
C GLY A 715 16.85 4.95 -22.62
N GLY A 716 16.35 5.54 -21.53
CA GLY A 716 14.93 5.62 -21.18
C GLY A 716 14.43 7.07 -21.04
N ARG A 717 13.32 7.27 -20.31
CA ARG A 717 12.68 8.59 -20.16
C ARG A 717 13.55 9.64 -19.47
N GLU A 718 14.32 9.25 -18.45
CA GLU A 718 15.21 10.16 -17.72
C GLU A 718 16.60 10.29 -18.35
N VAL A 719 17.03 9.28 -19.11
CA VAL A 719 18.39 9.17 -19.63
C VAL A 719 18.28 8.89 -21.12
N ASN A 720 18.47 9.91 -21.95
CA ASN A 720 18.37 9.75 -23.41
C ASN A 720 19.60 9.06 -24.03
N ASP A 721 20.74 9.11 -23.35
CA ASP A 721 21.99 8.48 -23.79
C ASP A 721 21.98 6.97 -23.50
N GLY A 722 22.76 6.20 -24.26
CA GLY A 722 22.89 4.75 -24.03
C GLY A 722 23.47 4.43 -22.64
N VAL A 723 22.86 3.45 -21.97
CA VAL A 723 23.27 2.98 -20.63
C VAL A 723 23.96 1.63 -20.73
N THR A 724 25.08 1.47 -20.04
CA THR A 724 25.87 0.24 -20.09
C THR A 724 25.72 -0.54 -18.79
N LEU A 725 25.11 -1.72 -18.87
CA LEU A 725 25.07 -2.70 -17.77
C LEU A 725 26.34 -3.54 -17.80
N TRP A 726 27.01 -3.59 -16.65
CA TRP A 726 28.23 -4.35 -16.39
C TRP A 726 27.93 -5.51 -15.46
N GLU A 727 28.51 -6.66 -15.78
CA GLU A 727 28.33 -7.92 -15.06
C GLU A 727 29.68 -8.66 -14.96
N CYS A 728 29.83 -9.55 -13.99
CA CYS A 728 30.96 -10.48 -13.98
C CYS A 728 30.85 -11.49 -15.13
N PRO A 729 31.99 -11.94 -15.69
CA PRO A 729 31.98 -12.93 -16.76
C PRO A 729 31.55 -14.32 -16.27
N PRO A 730 31.28 -15.27 -17.20
CA PRO A 730 31.17 -16.70 -16.88
C PRO A 730 32.36 -17.15 -16.01
N ASN A 731 32.19 -17.99 -14.99
CA ASN A 731 31.09 -18.89 -14.67
C ASN A 731 29.82 -18.29 -14.03
N GLY A 732 29.77 -16.97 -13.80
CA GLY A 732 28.56 -16.30 -13.30
C GLY A 732 27.45 -16.15 -14.34
N GLN A 733 26.20 -16.10 -13.88
CA GLN A 733 25.01 -15.96 -14.74
C GLN A 733 24.67 -14.52 -15.18
N GLY A 734 25.58 -13.56 -14.96
CA GLY A 734 25.33 -12.14 -15.28
C GLY A 734 25.12 -11.92 -16.78
N LEU A 735 25.76 -12.77 -17.60
CA LEU A 735 25.54 -12.83 -19.04
C LEU A 735 24.06 -13.00 -19.41
N THR A 736 23.26 -13.71 -18.61
CA THR A 736 21.83 -13.90 -18.84
C THR A 736 21.06 -12.57 -18.77
N ALA A 737 21.43 -11.68 -17.85
CA ALA A 737 20.82 -10.36 -17.75
C ALA A 737 21.18 -9.49 -18.96
N LEU A 738 22.44 -9.54 -19.42
CA LEU A 738 22.89 -8.81 -20.60
C LEU A 738 22.17 -9.26 -21.88
N ILE A 739 22.03 -10.57 -22.09
CA ILE A 739 21.32 -11.11 -23.26
C ILE A 739 19.82 -10.76 -23.18
N ALA A 740 19.20 -10.85 -21.99
CA ALA A 740 17.80 -10.46 -21.80
C ALA A 740 17.56 -9.00 -22.19
N LEU A 741 18.42 -8.10 -21.72
CA LEU A 741 18.32 -6.69 -22.03
C LEU A 741 18.47 -6.43 -23.54
N GLY A 742 19.42 -7.10 -24.19
CA GLY A 742 19.59 -7.02 -25.64
C GLY A 742 18.43 -7.59 -26.44
N ILE A 743 17.80 -8.69 -25.98
CA ILE A 743 16.60 -9.22 -26.62
C ILE A 743 15.42 -8.26 -26.49
N ILE A 744 15.20 -7.69 -25.30
CA ILE A 744 14.15 -6.68 -25.08
C ILE A 744 14.31 -5.52 -26.06
N GLU A 745 15.52 -5.01 -26.23
CA GLU A 745 15.80 -3.93 -27.20
C GLU A 745 15.47 -4.34 -28.64
N GLN A 746 15.78 -5.57 -29.03
CA GLN A 746 15.46 -6.06 -30.38
C GLN A 746 13.96 -6.35 -30.56
N VAL A 747 13.24 -6.74 -29.51
CA VAL A 747 11.76 -6.88 -29.53
C VAL A 747 11.11 -5.51 -29.75
N GLU A 748 11.61 -4.47 -29.08
CA GLU A 748 11.15 -3.09 -29.29
C GLU A 748 11.33 -2.63 -30.74
N GLU A 749 12.49 -2.91 -31.32
CA GLU A 749 12.76 -2.59 -32.73
C GLU A 749 11.87 -3.40 -33.70
N LEU A 750 11.72 -4.71 -33.47
CA LEU A 750 10.98 -5.60 -34.36
C LEU A 750 9.47 -5.31 -34.35
N HIS A 751 8.91 -5.04 -33.17
CA HIS A 751 7.47 -4.86 -32.98
C HIS A 751 7.04 -3.40 -32.88
N GLN A 752 7.99 -2.45 -32.99
CA GLN A 752 7.75 -1.00 -32.90
C GLN A 752 7.03 -0.59 -31.60
N ILE A 753 7.47 -1.17 -30.49
CA ILE A 753 6.96 -0.85 -29.15
C ILE A 753 8.06 -0.17 -28.32
N ASP A 754 7.67 0.65 -27.36
CA ASP A 754 8.60 1.25 -26.38
C ASP A 754 8.21 0.78 -24.97
N MET A 755 9.10 0.03 -24.31
CA MET A 755 8.88 -0.46 -22.95
C MET A 755 8.65 0.64 -21.93
N PHE A 756 9.05 1.89 -22.19
CA PHE A 756 8.82 3.02 -21.29
C PHE A 756 7.49 3.71 -21.52
N GLU A 757 6.87 3.53 -22.69
CA GLU A 757 5.53 4.04 -23.01
C GLU A 757 4.42 3.03 -22.68
N ILE A 758 4.74 1.74 -22.66
CA ILE A 758 3.81 0.70 -22.17
C ILE A 758 3.54 0.93 -20.69
N GLU A 759 2.28 0.75 -20.27
CA GLU A 759 1.88 0.83 -18.86
C GLU A 759 2.70 -0.15 -18.01
N HIS A 760 3.30 0.37 -16.94
CA HIS A 760 4.16 -0.41 -16.04
C HIS A 760 3.37 -1.56 -15.39
N ASN A 761 3.97 -2.75 -15.35
CA ASN A 761 3.34 -3.97 -14.85
C ASN A 761 2.03 -4.39 -15.55
N SER A 762 1.73 -3.86 -16.74
CA SER A 762 0.70 -4.41 -17.63
C SER A 762 1.11 -5.79 -18.18
N ALA A 763 0.13 -6.57 -18.67
CA ALA A 763 0.42 -7.90 -19.23
C ALA A 763 1.43 -7.84 -20.39
N LEU A 764 1.32 -6.83 -21.26
CA LEU A 764 2.26 -6.62 -22.35
C LEU A 764 3.66 -6.28 -21.83
N TYR A 765 3.77 -5.44 -20.80
CA TYR A 765 5.06 -5.12 -20.17
C TYR A 765 5.71 -6.37 -19.57
N LEU A 766 4.95 -7.15 -18.79
CA LEU A 766 5.44 -8.37 -18.15
C LEU A 766 5.81 -9.43 -19.19
N HIS A 767 5.00 -9.61 -20.24
CA HIS A 767 5.30 -10.52 -21.34
C HIS A 767 6.56 -10.11 -22.11
N THR A 768 6.69 -8.83 -22.46
CA THR A 768 7.87 -8.31 -23.19
C THR A 768 9.15 -8.39 -22.35
N SER A 769 9.02 -8.28 -21.02
CA SER A 769 10.13 -8.48 -20.07
C SER A 769 10.33 -9.95 -19.64
N SER A 770 9.48 -10.88 -20.10
CA SER A 770 9.58 -12.32 -19.82
C SER A 770 10.57 -13.19 -20.64
N PRO A 771 11.45 -12.68 -21.56
CA PRO A 771 12.42 -13.54 -22.28
C PRO A 771 13.30 -14.42 -21.39
N PHE A 772 13.33 -14.16 -20.07
CA PHE A 772 14.00 -14.98 -19.07
C PHE A 772 13.66 -16.46 -19.08
N ASP A 773 12.39 -16.85 -19.28
CA ASP A 773 12.02 -18.27 -19.30
C ASP A 773 12.77 -18.98 -20.44
N TRP A 774 12.69 -18.39 -21.63
CA TRP A 774 13.38 -18.88 -22.82
C TRP A 774 14.92 -18.82 -22.65
N LEU A 775 15.48 -17.75 -22.09
CA LEU A 775 16.93 -17.57 -21.91
C LEU A 775 17.56 -18.49 -20.88
N LEU A 776 16.89 -18.72 -19.75
CA LEU A 776 17.34 -19.65 -18.71
C LEU A 776 17.43 -21.09 -19.27
N ARG A 777 16.49 -21.45 -20.16
CA ARG A 777 16.39 -22.79 -20.76
C ARG A 777 17.33 -23.02 -21.95
N THR A 778 17.54 -22.01 -22.80
CA THR A 778 18.21 -22.20 -24.10
C THR A 778 19.64 -21.69 -24.16
N VAL A 779 19.98 -20.67 -23.36
CA VAL A 779 21.31 -20.02 -23.43
C VAL A 779 22.10 -20.24 -22.15
N THR A 780 21.47 -20.02 -21.00
CA THR A 780 22.16 -20.02 -19.71
C THR A 780 22.73 -21.41 -19.35
N GLN A 781 21.93 -22.48 -19.46
CA GLN A 781 22.38 -23.84 -19.13
C GLN A 781 23.42 -24.42 -20.10
N TYR A 782 23.46 -23.93 -21.33
CA TYR A 782 24.27 -24.51 -22.41
C TYR A 782 25.60 -23.80 -22.60
N TYR A 783 25.63 -22.49 -22.37
CA TYR A 783 26.78 -21.65 -22.72
C TYR A 783 27.44 -20.99 -21.50
N VAL A 784 26.81 -20.98 -20.32
CA VAL A 784 27.40 -20.40 -19.10
C VAL A 784 28.06 -21.51 -18.27
N GLY A 785 29.33 -21.31 -17.92
CA GLY A 785 30.14 -22.17 -17.06
C GLY A 785 31.60 -21.71 -17.04
N ASP A 786 32.51 -22.55 -16.54
CA ASP A 786 33.95 -22.28 -16.57
C ASP A 786 34.47 -22.45 -18.02
N LEU A 787 34.48 -21.35 -18.78
CA LEU A 787 34.77 -21.33 -20.22
C LEU A 787 36.28 -21.29 -20.49
N LYS A 788 36.73 -22.13 -21.44
CA LYS A 788 38.13 -22.09 -21.94
C LYS A 788 38.40 -20.93 -22.90
N ASP A 789 37.40 -20.53 -23.70
CA ASP A 789 37.46 -19.40 -24.63
C ASP A 789 36.28 -18.45 -24.40
N GLU A 790 36.37 -17.66 -23.33
CA GLU A 790 35.36 -16.66 -22.99
C GLU A 790 35.26 -15.55 -24.06
N GLN A 791 36.41 -15.14 -24.62
CA GLN A 791 36.51 -14.04 -25.59
C GLN A 791 35.90 -14.39 -26.95
N GLY A 792 35.84 -15.68 -27.31
CA GLY A 792 35.09 -16.15 -28.47
C GLY A 792 33.59 -16.30 -28.23
N VAL A 793 33.16 -16.76 -27.04
CA VAL A 793 31.75 -17.11 -26.78
C VAL A 793 30.89 -15.89 -26.42
N VAL A 794 31.35 -15.05 -25.49
CA VAL A 794 30.53 -13.94 -24.94
C VAL A 794 30.14 -12.92 -26.02
N PRO A 795 31.07 -12.40 -26.86
CA PRO A 795 30.70 -11.42 -27.88
C PRO A 795 29.71 -11.96 -28.92
N ASN A 796 29.77 -13.26 -29.23
CA ASN A 796 28.84 -13.89 -30.18
C ASN A 796 27.40 -13.96 -29.62
N LEU A 797 27.24 -14.21 -28.32
CA LEU A 797 25.93 -14.24 -27.66
C LEU A 797 25.33 -12.85 -27.43
N LEU A 798 26.16 -11.81 -27.39
CA LEU A 798 25.73 -10.41 -27.32
C LEU A 798 25.69 -9.72 -28.68
N TYR A 799 26.00 -10.46 -29.76
CA TYR A 799 26.00 -9.89 -31.10
C TYR A 799 24.58 -9.56 -31.56
N ARG A 800 24.37 -8.36 -32.10
CA ARG A 800 23.03 -7.86 -32.46
C ARG A 800 22.26 -8.80 -33.39
N ALA A 801 22.93 -9.44 -34.36
CA ALA A 801 22.25 -10.37 -35.27
C ALA A 801 21.70 -11.60 -34.54
N TYR A 802 22.45 -12.12 -33.56
CA TYR A 802 22.00 -13.22 -32.71
C TYR A 802 20.82 -12.76 -31.85
N LEU A 803 20.94 -11.62 -31.15
CA LEU A 803 19.86 -11.08 -30.31
C LEU A 803 18.57 -10.85 -31.11
N LYS A 804 18.68 -10.35 -32.35
CA LYS A 804 17.53 -10.13 -33.25
C LYS A 804 16.91 -11.44 -33.73
N GLU A 805 17.71 -12.45 -34.04
CA GLU A 805 17.23 -13.80 -34.33
C GLU A 805 16.42 -14.35 -33.15
N ARG A 806 16.90 -14.16 -31.92
CA ARG A 806 16.20 -14.61 -30.72
C ARG A 806 14.93 -13.82 -30.44
N ALA A 807 14.96 -12.50 -30.59
CA ALA A 807 13.79 -11.63 -30.44
C ALA A 807 12.67 -11.98 -31.42
N SER A 808 12.99 -12.50 -32.62
CA SER A 808 11.99 -12.93 -33.60
C SER A 808 11.14 -14.14 -33.18
N LEU A 809 11.55 -14.86 -32.11
CA LEU A 809 10.81 -15.99 -31.54
C LEU A 809 9.71 -15.57 -30.55
N ILE A 810 9.63 -14.28 -30.20
CA ILE A 810 8.68 -13.74 -29.23
C ILE A 810 7.43 -13.25 -29.97
N ASP A 811 6.29 -13.85 -29.66
CA ASP A 811 4.96 -13.48 -30.17
C ASP A 811 4.24 -12.68 -29.08
N LEU A 812 4.02 -11.38 -29.30
CA LEU A 812 3.42 -10.48 -28.30
C LEU A 812 1.99 -10.88 -27.87
N SER A 813 1.33 -11.77 -28.61
CA SER A 813 -0.03 -12.22 -28.32
C SER A 813 -0.11 -13.50 -27.46
N LYS A 814 0.98 -14.25 -27.33
CA LYS A 814 0.97 -15.55 -26.63
C LYS A 814 2.33 -15.94 -26.05
N ALA A 815 2.32 -16.75 -25.00
CA ALA A 815 3.52 -17.34 -24.44
C ALA A 815 4.21 -18.25 -25.47
N THR A 816 5.52 -18.05 -25.66
CA THR A 816 6.34 -18.91 -26.50
C THR A 816 6.58 -20.25 -25.78
N VAL A 817 6.13 -21.35 -26.38
CA VAL A 817 6.37 -22.71 -25.83
C VAL A 817 7.78 -23.16 -26.18
N VAL A 818 8.59 -23.47 -25.17
CA VAL A 818 9.98 -23.91 -25.34
C VAL A 818 10.15 -25.27 -24.68
N GLN A 819 10.60 -26.26 -25.44
CA GLN A 819 10.98 -27.56 -24.89
C GLN A 819 12.40 -27.47 -24.31
N HIS A 820 12.64 -28.15 -23.18
CA HIS A 820 13.92 -28.47 -22.50
C HIS A 820 14.33 -27.65 -21.26
N GLY A 821 14.72 -28.38 -20.19
CA GLY A 821 15.71 -28.05 -19.15
C GLY A 821 15.31 -27.15 -17.97
N ASN A 822 15.17 -27.71 -16.75
CA ASN A 822 14.86 -26.97 -15.52
C ASN A 822 16.07 -26.81 -14.56
N PRO A 823 16.45 -25.57 -14.18
CA PRO A 823 17.41 -25.37 -13.11
C PRO A 823 16.71 -25.42 -11.75
N LEU A 824 16.56 -26.64 -11.21
CA LEU A 824 16.21 -26.82 -9.80
C LEU A 824 17.30 -26.23 -8.91
N HIS A 825 16.86 -25.62 -7.80
CA HIS A 825 17.59 -25.03 -6.66
C HIS A 825 17.57 -23.49 -6.61
N CYS A 826 16.82 -22.95 -5.65
CA CYS A 826 16.92 -21.55 -5.23
C CYS A 826 18.22 -21.36 -4.42
N SER A 827 18.82 -20.17 -4.48
CA SER A 827 20.03 -19.83 -3.74
C SER A 827 19.74 -18.68 -2.78
N ASP A 828 20.04 -18.90 -1.51
CA ASP A 828 20.09 -17.88 -0.48
C ASP A 828 21.43 -17.14 -0.61
N THR A 829 21.37 -15.82 -0.67
CA THR A 829 22.48 -14.98 -1.13
C THR A 829 22.37 -13.65 -0.42
N ILE A 830 23.52 -13.06 -0.08
CA ILE A 830 23.57 -11.66 0.37
C ILE A 830 24.13 -10.80 -0.75
N TYR A 831 23.50 -9.66 -0.98
CA TYR A 831 24.01 -8.57 -1.81
C TYR A 831 24.39 -7.40 -0.92
N LEU A 832 25.47 -6.71 -1.27
CA LEU A 832 25.84 -5.45 -0.66
C LEU A 832 26.44 -4.48 -1.67
N CYS A 833 26.21 -3.20 -1.41
CA CYS A 833 26.74 -2.11 -2.19
C CYS A 833 27.34 -1.05 -1.27
N THR A 834 28.55 -0.57 -1.59
CA THR A 834 29.21 0.50 -0.85
C THR A 834 29.66 1.59 -1.80
N SER A 835 29.49 2.85 -1.40
CA SER A 835 30.05 4.02 -2.07
C SER A 835 30.84 4.88 -1.11
N ASP A 836 31.85 5.59 -1.61
CA ASP A 836 32.64 6.52 -0.82
C ASP A 836 32.53 7.98 -1.31
N LYS A 837 33.14 8.89 -0.55
CA LYS A 837 33.17 10.33 -0.84
C LYS A 837 33.91 10.70 -2.13
N ASP A 838 34.76 9.80 -2.65
CA ASP A 838 35.58 10.04 -3.84
C ASP A 838 34.86 9.53 -5.11
N GLY A 839 33.68 8.95 -4.95
CA GLY A 839 32.81 8.48 -6.03
C GLY A 839 33.02 7.02 -6.41
N ASN A 840 33.90 6.29 -5.73
CA ASN A 840 34.08 4.86 -6.00
C ASN A 840 32.87 4.09 -5.52
N ILE A 841 32.56 2.98 -6.20
CA ILE A 841 31.50 2.07 -5.77
C ILE A 841 31.97 0.62 -5.86
N CYS A 842 31.54 -0.20 -4.92
CA CYS A 842 31.78 -1.63 -4.92
C CYS A 842 30.44 -2.37 -4.81
N SER A 843 30.13 -3.15 -5.83
CA SER A 843 28.97 -4.04 -5.93
C SER A 843 29.46 -5.45 -5.62
N LEU A 844 29.12 -5.98 -4.45
CA LEU A 844 29.61 -7.28 -3.97
C LEU A 844 28.45 -8.19 -3.64
N ILE A 845 28.58 -9.45 -4.01
CA ILE A 845 27.59 -10.47 -3.71
C ILE A 845 28.29 -11.74 -3.22
N ALA A 846 27.73 -12.41 -2.21
CA ALA A 846 28.32 -13.61 -1.61
C ALA A 846 27.23 -14.62 -1.20
N SER A 847 27.55 -15.92 -1.22
CA SER A 847 26.55 -16.97 -0.95
C SER A 847 27.15 -18.32 -0.57
N ASN A 848 26.40 -19.09 0.23
CA ASN A 848 26.63 -20.53 0.49
C ASN A 848 25.83 -21.45 -0.47
N HIS A 849 25.25 -20.90 -1.53
CA HIS A 849 24.26 -21.50 -2.41
C HIS A 849 22.90 -21.69 -1.74
N GLY A 850 22.46 -22.89 -1.34
CA GLY A 850 21.15 -23.09 -0.72
C GLY A 850 21.24 -23.03 0.81
N GLY A 851 20.62 -22.04 1.45
CA GLY A 851 20.61 -21.83 2.91
C GLY A 851 22.01 -21.85 3.52
N PHE A 852 22.15 -22.54 4.66
CA PHE A 852 23.45 -22.86 5.28
C PHE A 852 24.35 -23.79 4.43
N GLY A 853 24.12 -23.88 3.11
CA GLY A 853 24.80 -24.79 2.21
C GLY A 853 24.48 -26.24 2.54
N THR A 854 25.53 -27.02 2.79
CA THR A 854 25.40 -28.40 3.27
C THR A 854 24.96 -28.49 4.73
N GLY A 855 25.05 -27.38 5.49
CA GLY A 855 24.90 -27.34 6.94
C GLY A 855 26.06 -27.94 7.71
N ALA A 856 27.05 -28.54 7.04
CA ALA A 856 28.26 -29.02 7.69
C ALA A 856 29.13 -27.84 8.12
N VAL A 857 29.46 -27.80 9.40
CA VAL A 857 30.34 -26.82 10.03
C VAL A 857 31.66 -27.51 10.39
N PRO A 858 32.82 -27.03 9.92
CA PRO A 858 34.12 -27.51 10.36
C PRO A 858 34.31 -27.28 11.87
N THR A 859 34.93 -28.23 12.56
CA THR A 859 35.09 -28.17 14.03
C THR A 859 35.83 -26.90 14.48
N ASP A 860 35.28 -26.20 15.47
CA ASP A 860 35.82 -24.96 16.04
C ASP A 860 36.09 -23.86 14.98
N CYS A 861 35.19 -23.73 14.01
CA CYS A 861 35.31 -22.73 12.94
C CYS A 861 34.10 -21.78 12.85
N GLY A 862 32.91 -22.18 13.32
CA GLY A 862 31.75 -21.28 13.38
C GLY A 862 31.18 -20.82 12.03
N PHE A 863 31.40 -21.53 10.92
CA PHE A 863 30.76 -21.24 9.64
C PHE A 863 30.38 -22.53 8.89
N ALA A 864 29.29 -22.49 8.12
CA ALA A 864 28.85 -23.64 7.33
C ALA A 864 29.51 -23.67 5.93
N LEU A 865 29.65 -24.86 5.36
CA LEU A 865 30.21 -25.09 4.03
C LEU A 865 29.12 -25.05 2.94
N GLN A 866 29.38 -24.29 1.87
CA GLN A 866 28.48 -24.18 0.73
C GLN A 866 28.19 -25.50 0.02
N ASN A 867 27.06 -25.57 -0.68
CA ASN A 867 26.70 -26.69 -1.57
C ASN A 867 26.72 -26.30 -3.05
N ARG A 868 27.62 -25.39 -3.44
CA ARG A 868 27.69 -24.81 -4.80
C ARG A 868 27.98 -25.84 -5.90
N GLY A 869 28.68 -26.92 -5.60
CA GLY A 869 28.94 -28.03 -6.52
C GLY A 869 27.67 -28.72 -7.04
N ALA A 870 26.55 -28.59 -6.33
CA ALA A 870 25.24 -29.04 -6.84
C ALA A 870 24.80 -28.35 -8.13
N ALA A 871 25.42 -27.21 -8.49
CA ALA A 871 25.18 -26.53 -9.74
C ALA A 871 25.85 -27.23 -10.95
N PHE A 872 26.75 -28.20 -10.78
CA PHE A 872 27.29 -28.98 -11.90
C PHE A 872 26.23 -29.87 -12.54
N SER A 873 26.33 -30.01 -13.87
CA SER A 873 25.65 -31.10 -14.57
C SER A 873 26.50 -32.37 -14.51
N LEU A 874 25.86 -33.52 -14.29
CA LEU A 874 26.50 -34.84 -14.45
C LEU A 874 26.24 -35.43 -15.84
N GLU A 875 25.56 -34.69 -16.72
CA GLU A 875 25.35 -35.05 -18.10
C GLU A 875 26.63 -34.77 -18.92
N PRO A 876 27.17 -35.75 -19.67
CA PRO A 876 28.35 -35.55 -20.50
C PRO A 876 28.13 -34.51 -21.61
N GLY A 877 29.18 -33.76 -21.95
CA GLY A 877 29.20 -32.87 -23.11
C GLY A 877 28.52 -31.50 -22.92
N ARG A 878 28.10 -31.16 -21.70
CA ARG A 878 27.64 -29.81 -21.35
C ARG A 878 28.83 -28.91 -21.00
N VAL A 879 28.71 -27.60 -21.24
CA VAL A 879 29.73 -26.62 -20.81
C VAL A 879 29.96 -26.71 -19.30
N ASN A 880 28.89 -26.91 -18.53
CA ASN A 880 28.92 -27.05 -17.08
C ASN A 880 28.92 -28.52 -16.60
N THR A 881 29.40 -29.47 -17.41
CA THR A 881 29.67 -30.84 -16.92
C THR A 881 30.76 -30.80 -15.86
N LEU A 882 30.59 -31.58 -14.79
CA LEU A 882 31.56 -31.73 -13.71
C LEU A 882 32.91 -32.23 -14.23
N GLU A 883 33.97 -31.48 -13.90
CA GLU A 883 35.37 -31.88 -14.07
C GLU A 883 36.16 -31.46 -12.81
N GLY A 884 37.08 -32.30 -12.35
CA GLY A 884 37.93 -31.98 -11.21
C GLY A 884 38.75 -30.72 -11.46
N GLY A 885 38.77 -29.78 -10.50
CA GLY A 885 39.44 -28.49 -10.63
C GLY A 885 38.68 -27.44 -11.45
N LYS A 886 37.48 -27.74 -11.96
CA LYS A 886 36.63 -26.79 -12.69
C LYS A 886 35.77 -25.96 -11.74
N ARG A 887 35.37 -24.75 -12.13
CA ARG A 887 34.37 -23.97 -11.39
C ARG A 887 32.94 -24.35 -11.79
N PRO A 888 32.01 -24.48 -10.84
CA PRO A 888 30.59 -24.71 -11.15
C PRO A 888 29.96 -23.45 -11.74
N TYR A 889 28.88 -23.63 -12.51
CA TYR A 889 27.95 -22.54 -12.80
C TYR A 889 27.53 -21.80 -11.53
N HIS A 890 27.48 -20.47 -11.60
CA HIS A 890 27.25 -19.65 -10.43
C HIS A 890 26.05 -18.71 -10.58
N THR A 891 25.16 -18.74 -9.58
CA THR A 891 23.92 -17.94 -9.59
C THR A 891 24.13 -16.49 -9.17
N ILE A 892 25.11 -16.22 -8.30
CA ILE A 892 25.29 -14.86 -7.75
C ILE A 892 25.89 -13.89 -8.77
N ILE A 893 25.27 -12.72 -8.90
CA ILE A 893 25.66 -11.67 -9.85
C ILE A 893 25.61 -10.28 -9.20
N PRO A 894 26.71 -9.51 -9.18
CA PRO A 894 26.69 -8.10 -8.83
C PRO A 894 26.46 -7.23 -10.09
N GLY A 895 25.55 -6.26 -10.02
CA GLY A 895 25.25 -5.36 -11.14
C GLY A 895 25.82 -3.95 -10.96
N LEU A 896 26.25 -3.33 -12.05
CA LEU A 896 26.69 -1.94 -12.11
C LEU A 896 26.33 -1.30 -13.45
N VAL A 897 25.89 -0.04 -13.45
CA VAL A 897 25.48 0.67 -14.67
C VAL A 897 26.18 2.01 -14.82
N THR A 898 26.65 2.29 -16.04
CA THR A 898 27.26 3.58 -16.43
C THR A 898 26.49 4.25 -17.57
N ILE A 899 26.57 5.58 -17.65
CA ILE A 899 26.17 6.40 -18.82
C ILE A 899 27.45 6.93 -19.44
N GLY A 900 27.79 6.45 -20.63
CA GLY A 900 29.16 6.54 -21.12
C GLY A 900 30.13 5.92 -20.09
N ASP A 901 31.07 6.72 -19.62
CA ASP A 901 32.05 6.31 -18.61
C ASP A 901 31.66 6.72 -17.17
N GLU A 902 30.55 7.44 -17.00
CA GLU A 902 30.10 7.91 -15.68
C GLU A 902 29.20 6.88 -14.98
N LEU A 903 29.39 6.69 -13.67
CA LEU A 903 28.52 5.83 -12.87
C LEU A 903 27.10 6.37 -12.78
N LEU A 904 26.11 5.53 -13.06
CA LEU A 904 24.69 5.83 -12.82
C LEU A 904 24.18 5.18 -11.52
N ILE A 905 24.34 3.87 -11.40
CA ILE A 905 23.83 3.09 -10.27
C ILE A 905 24.60 1.77 -10.11
N SER A 906 24.75 1.31 -8.88
CA SER A 906 25.13 -0.07 -8.56
C SER A 906 23.94 -0.74 -7.86
N PHE A 907 23.63 -1.98 -8.24
CA PHE A 907 22.50 -2.71 -7.68
C PHE A 907 22.70 -4.23 -7.75
N GLY A 908 21.85 -4.94 -7.01
CA GLY A 908 21.74 -6.38 -7.06
C GLY A 908 20.37 -6.82 -6.56
N CYS A 909 19.90 -7.97 -7.02
CA CYS A 909 18.65 -8.56 -6.55
C CYS A 909 18.91 -9.99 -6.11
N MET A 910 18.73 -10.30 -4.82
CA MET A 910 19.00 -11.64 -4.26
C MET A 910 17.96 -12.67 -4.71
N GLY A 911 18.30 -13.98 -4.64
CA GLY A 911 17.36 -15.08 -4.87
C GLY A 911 17.65 -15.97 -6.08
N GLY A 912 18.84 -16.59 -6.16
CA GLY A 912 19.16 -17.62 -7.17
C GLY A 912 18.86 -17.26 -8.63
N PHE A 913 17.83 -17.86 -9.23
CA PHE A 913 17.44 -17.60 -10.63
C PHE A 913 16.60 -16.33 -10.81
N MET A 914 16.17 -15.69 -9.71
CA MET A 914 15.55 -14.37 -9.76
C MET A 914 16.58 -13.28 -10.09
N GLN A 915 17.86 -13.46 -9.76
CA GLN A 915 18.83 -12.35 -9.85
C GLN A 915 18.89 -11.68 -11.24
N PRO A 916 18.99 -12.39 -12.38
CA PRO A 916 19.06 -11.75 -13.69
C PRO A 916 17.72 -11.10 -14.08
N GLN A 917 16.61 -11.70 -13.66
CA GLN A 917 15.25 -11.17 -13.85
C GLN A 917 15.08 -9.86 -13.08
N GLY A 918 15.53 -9.84 -11.82
CA GLY A 918 15.53 -8.69 -10.94
C GLY A 918 16.46 -7.59 -11.44
N HIS A 919 17.64 -7.93 -11.97
CA HIS A 919 18.58 -6.95 -12.51
C HIS A 919 17.96 -6.12 -13.64
N VAL A 920 17.30 -6.79 -14.59
CA VAL A 920 16.62 -6.11 -15.69
C VAL A 920 15.39 -5.36 -15.21
N GLN A 921 14.55 -5.95 -14.34
CA GLN A 921 13.37 -5.26 -13.79
C GLN A 921 13.78 -3.96 -13.06
N LEU A 922 14.81 -4.00 -12.21
CA LEU A 922 15.32 -2.84 -11.48
C LEU A 922 15.89 -1.78 -12.42
N LEU A 923 16.67 -2.20 -13.44
CA LEU A 923 17.21 -1.28 -14.43
C LEU A 923 16.11 -0.61 -15.26
N LEU A 924 15.14 -1.37 -15.79
CA LEU A 924 14.01 -0.82 -16.53
C LEU A 924 13.17 0.13 -15.68
N ASN A 925 12.95 -0.22 -14.40
CA ASN A 925 12.27 0.65 -13.44
C ASN A 925 13.02 1.98 -13.25
N LYS A 926 14.34 1.94 -13.10
CA LYS A 926 15.15 3.14 -12.96
C LYS A 926 15.13 3.99 -14.24
N LEU A 927 15.24 3.37 -15.42
CA LEU A 927 15.20 4.06 -16.73
C LEU A 927 13.82 4.65 -17.06
N ARG A 928 12.74 4.11 -16.47
CA ARG A 928 11.38 4.67 -16.55
C ARG A 928 11.21 5.98 -15.76
N GLY A 929 12.12 6.27 -14.84
CA GLY A 929 12.10 7.47 -13.99
C GLY A 929 11.68 7.23 -12.54
N LEU A 930 11.69 5.97 -12.09
CA LEU A 930 11.50 5.69 -10.66
C LEU A 930 12.75 6.07 -9.87
N SER A 931 12.54 6.60 -8.65
CA SER A 931 13.63 6.79 -7.68
C SER A 931 14.23 5.43 -7.29
N VAL A 932 15.46 5.40 -6.75
CA VAL A 932 16.13 4.14 -6.35
C VAL A 932 15.23 3.28 -5.44
N GLN A 933 14.64 3.87 -4.40
CA GLN A 933 13.75 3.13 -3.51
C GLN A 933 12.45 2.70 -4.21
N ALA A 934 11.88 3.55 -5.06
CA ALA A 934 10.66 3.19 -5.80
C ALA A 934 10.90 2.07 -6.80
N SER A 935 12.09 1.99 -7.42
CA SER A 935 12.48 0.87 -8.29
C SER A 935 12.52 -0.45 -7.55
N ILE A 936 12.93 -0.43 -6.27
CA ILE A 936 13.00 -1.61 -5.38
C ILE A 936 11.60 -1.98 -4.86
N ASP A 937 10.79 -0.97 -4.51
CA ASP A 937 9.43 -1.16 -3.96
C ASP A 937 8.41 -1.62 -5.02
N ALA A 938 8.72 -1.42 -6.31
CA ALA A 938 7.87 -1.81 -7.41
C ALA A 938 7.56 -3.33 -7.36
N PRO A 939 6.29 -3.74 -7.49
CA PRO A 939 5.95 -5.16 -7.54
C PRO A 939 6.67 -5.88 -8.68
N ARG A 940 7.30 -7.00 -8.37
CA ARG A 940 8.05 -7.81 -9.34
C ARG A 940 7.26 -9.02 -9.80
N PHE A 941 7.74 -9.61 -10.89
CA PHE A 941 7.40 -10.96 -11.26
C PHE A 941 8.65 -11.83 -11.29
N CYS A 942 8.45 -13.14 -11.21
CA CYS A 942 9.51 -14.12 -11.42
C CYS A 942 8.93 -15.32 -12.13
N ILE A 943 9.68 -15.81 -13.10
CA ILE A 943 9.41 -17.08 -13.74
C ILE A 943 10.10 -18.15 -12.90
N SER A 944 9.29 -19.04 -12.31
CA SER A 944 9.75 -20.04 -11.36
C SER A 944 10.44 -21.21 -12.06
N SER A 945 11.47 -21.75 -11.40
CA SER A 945 12.09 -23.04 -11.72
C SER A 945 11.53 -24.20 -10.88
N GLY A 946 10.41 -23.98 -10.18
CA GLY A 946 9.81 -24.91 -9.21
C GLY A 946 10.35 -24.72 -7.79
N LEU A 947 9.47 -24.86 -6.78
CA LEU A 947 9.82 -24.81 -5.36
C LEU A 947 10.10 -26.24 -4.84
N PRO A 948 11.16 -26.47 -4.03
CA PRO A 948 11.50 -27.80 -3.53
C PRO A 948 10.46 -28.42 -2.58
N ASP A 949 9.68 -27.60 -1.87
CA ASP A 949 8.82 -28.04 -0.75
C ASP A 949 7.37 -28.37 -1.13
N VAL A 950 6.96 -28.02 -2.36
CA VAL A 950 5.65 -28.42 -2.87
C VAL A 950 5.90 -29.72 -3.60
N GLY A 951 5.33 -30.83 -3.13
CA GLY A 951 5.47 -32.16 -3.76
C GLY A 951 4.91 -32.28 -5.19
N SER A 952 4.84 -31.18 -5.94
CA SER A 952 4.74 -31.16 -7.38
C SER A 952 6.06 -31.62 -8.01
N SER A 953 5.95 -32.20 -9.20
CA SER A 953 7.04 -32.45 -10.12
C SER A 953 7.75 -31.14 -10.47
N ALA A 954 8.63 -30.66 -9.58
CA ALA A 954 9.52 -29.55 -9.87
C ALA A 954 10.36 -29.94 -11.10
N GLY A 955 10.08 -29.33 -12.25
CA GLY A 955 10.55 -29.80 -13.56
C GLY A 955 9.48 -30.10 -14.60
N ASP A 956 8.19 -29.90 -14.29
CA ASP A 956 7.13 -30.03 -15.29
C ASP A 956 7.13 -28.89 -16.31
N PHE A 957 6.65 -29.18 -17.50
CA PHE A 957 6.83 -28.46 -18.77
C PHE A 957 6.27 -27.03 -18.83
N ASP A 958 5.65 -26.54 -17.75
CA ASP A 958 4.95 -25.26 -17.71
C ASP A 958 5.41 -24.44 -16.48
N ALA A 959 6.48 -23.65 -16.61
CA ALA A 959 6.93 -22.80 -15.51
C ALA A 959 5.84 -21.79 -15.12
N GLU A 960 5.60 -21.72 -13.82
CA GLU A 960 4.68 -20.74 -13.25
C GLU A 960 5.33 -19.36 -13.26
N ILE A 961 4.57 -18.34 -13.70
CA ILE A 961 4.95 -16.95 -13.50
C ILE A 961 4.31 -16.46 -12.21
N TRP A 962 5.15 -16.14 -11.24
CA TRP A 962 4.76 -15.64 -9.93
C TRP A 962 4.69 -14.13 -9.95
N LEU A 963 3.58 -13.59 -9.47
CA LEU A 963 3.31 -12.15 -9.40
C LEU A 963 3.23 -11.71 -7.94
N GLU A 964 3.99 -10.67 -7.59
CA GLU A 964 3.90 -10.06 -6.26
C GLU A 964 2.55 -9.33 -6.03
N GLU A 965 2.24 -9.09 -4.76
CA GLU A 965 1.10 -8.26 -4.38
C GLU A 965 1.25 -6.84 -4.95
N GLY A 966 0.18 -6.31 -5.53
CA GLY A 966 0.17 -5.00 -6.20
C GLY A 966 0.16 -5.05 -7.73
N ILE A 967 0.31 -6.22 -8.35
CA ILE A 967 -0.01 -6.43 -9.78
C ILE A 967 -1.53 -6.72 -9.91
N PRO A 968 -2.27 -6.02 -10.80
CA PRO A 968 -3.73 -6.16 -10.93
C PRO A 968 -4.17 -7.58 -11.30
N GLU A 969 -5.35 -8.00 -10.84
CA GLU A 969 -5.90 -9.33 -11.18
C GLU A 969 -6.21 -9.47 -12.67
N GLY A 970 -6.57 -8.37 -13.34
CA GLY A 970 -6.76 -8.36 -14.79
C GLY A 970 -5.50 -8.78 -15.55
N VAL A 971 -4.33 -8.31 -15.11
CA VAL A 971 -3.03 -8.67 -15.70
C VAL A 971 -2.74 -10.16 -15.53
N LEU A 972 -3.02 -10.71 -14.33
CA LEU A 972 -2.87 -12.14 -14.06
C LEU A 972 -3.76 -12.97 -14.99
N GLN A 973 -5.01 -12.55 -15.21
CA GLN A 973 -5.91 -13.25 -16.12
C GLN A 973 -5.43 -13.14 -17.57
N THR A 974 -5.01 -11.96 -18.03
CA THR A 974 -4.47 -11.78 -19.38
C THR A 974 -3.24 -12.64 -19.63
N LEU A 975 -2.33 -12.77 -18.65
CA LEU A 975 -1.18 -13.67 -18.77
C LEU A 975 -1.61 -15.14 -18.88
N LYS A 976 -2.66 -15.57 -18.15
CA LYS A 976 -3.24 -16.91 -18.32
C LYS A 976 -3.83 -17.11 -19.70
N ASP A 977 -4.54 -16.11 -20.21
CA ASP A 977 -5.15 -16.15 -21.54
C ASP A 977 -4.09 -16.19 -22.66
N MET A 978 -2.94 -15.54 -22.43
CA MET A 978 -1.75 -15.64 -23.29
C MET A 978 -1.07 -17.01 -23.21
N GLY A 979 -1.41 -17.86 -22.24
CA GLY A 979 -0.88 -19.22 -22.09
C GLY A 979 0.13 -19.42 -20.96
N TYR A 980 0.37 -18.42 -20.10
CA TYR A 980 1.22 -18.59 -18.92
C TYR A 980 0.48 -19.30 -17.79
N LYS A 981 1.19 -20.13 -17.00
CA LYS A 981 0.72 -20.56 -15.68
C LYS A 981 0.94 -19.44 -14.65
N ALA A 982 0.13 -18.38 -14.72
CA ALA A 982 0.27 -17.23 -13.82
C ALA A 982 -0.33 -17.50 -12.43
N VAL A 983 0.48 -17.31 -11.39
CA VAL A 983 0.13 -17.54 -9.99
C VAL A 983 0.40 -16.29 -9.19
N ARG A 984 -0.55 -15.91 -8.32
CA ARG A 984 -0.32 -14.85 -7.35
C ARG A 984 0.46 -15.44 -6.20
N ALA A 985 1.55 -14.78 -5.85
CA ALA A 985 2.31 -15.19 -4.70
C ALA A 985 1.54 -14.88 -3.41
N THR A 986 1.19 -15.91 -2.67
CA THR A 986 0.51 -15.77 -1.38
C THR A 986 1.43 -16.27 -0.28
N THR A 987 2.17 -15.35 0.35
CA THR A 987 2.89 -15.63 1.59
C THR A 987 2.42 -14.67 2.69
N ASP A 988 2.22 -15.22 3.89
CA ASP A 988 1.65 -14.56 5.07
C ASP A 988 2.67 -13.77 5.90
N LEU A 989 3.86 -13.53 5.36
CA LEU A 989 4.81 -12.56 5.86
C LEU A 989 5.34 -11.79 4.66
N ARG A 990 5.41 -10.46 4.77
CA ARG A 990 5.78 -9.50 3.72
C ARG A 990 7.27 -9.57 3.35
N SER A 991 7.81 -10.75 3.06
CA SER A 991 9.00 -10.88 2.24
C SER A 991 8.56 -10.94 0.78
N SER A 992 9.32 -10.27 -0.10
CA SER A 992 9.22 -10.52 -1.53
C SER A 992 9.28 -12.02 -1.78
N VAL A 993 8.45 -12.46 -2.70
CA VAL A 993 8.04 -13.84 -3.01
C VAL A 993 9.19 -14.83 -3.25
N TYR A 994 10.41 -14.31 -3.34
CA TYR A 994 11.62 -15.03 -3.75
C TYR A 994 12.54 -15.38 -2.57
N CYS A 995 12.11 -15.12 -1.33
CA CYS A 995 12.64 -15.67 -0.09
C CYS A 995 11.48 -16.28 0.72
N GLU A 996 11.55 -17.59 0.93
CA GLU A 996 10.48 -18.42 1.50
C GLU A 996 10.02 -17.97 2.92
N ALA A 997 8.71 -17.82 3.13
CA ALA A 997 8.05 -18.11 4.41
C ALA A 997 6.51 -18.29 4.31
N PRO A 998 5.95 -19.44 4.73
CA PRO A 998 4.51 -19.58 4.95
C PRO A 998 4.11 -19.52 6.45
N GLN A 999 2.89 -19.00 6.69
CA GLN A 999 1.87 -19.32 7.71
C GLN A 999 1.31 -18.12 8.53
N SER A 1000 0.04 -17.75 8.32
CA SER A 1000 -1.06 -17.99 9.29
C SER A 1000 -2.44 -17.52 8.74
N LEU A 1001 -3.34 -18.49 8.57
CA LEU A 1001 -4.62 -18.42 7.83
C LEU A 1001 -5.78 -17.67 8.55
N LEU A 1002 -5.60 -17.28 9.81
CA LEU A 1002 -6.73 -16.94 10.69
C LEU A 1002 -7.31 -15.52 10.47
N VAL A 1003 -6.48 -14.56 10.08
CA VAL A 1003 -6.89 -13.15 9.90
C VAL A 1003 -7.55 -12.92 8.54
N ARG A 1004 -7.09 -13.63 7.49
CA ARG A 1004 -7.66 -13.54 6.13
C ARG A 1004 -9.08 -14.08 6.06
N LEU A 1005 -9.39 -15.15 6.82
CA LEU A 1005 -10.74 -15.71 6.87
C LEU A 1005 -11.77 -14.73 7.44
N LEU A 1006 -11.39 -13.97 8.49
CA LEU A 1006 -12.30 -13.02 9.14
C LEU A 1006 -12.64 -11.81 8.25
N VAL A 1007 -11.67 -11.27 7.51
CA VAL A 1007 -11.89 -10.11 6.64
C VAL A 1007 -12.64 -10.50 5.36
N ARG A 1008 -12.26 -11.62 4.73
CA ARG A 1008 -12.91 -12.08 3.49
C ARG A 1008 -14.35 -12.55 3.73
N GLN A 1009 -14.62 -13.26 4.84
CA GLN A 1009 -15.99 -13.65 5.19
C GLN A 1009 -16.87 -12.46 5.59
N SER A 1010 -16.33 -11.44 6.25
CA SER A 1010 -17.09 -10.23 6.60
C SER A 1010 -17.60 -9.48 5.36
N LEU A 1011 -16.77 -9.37 4.32
CA LEU A 1011 -17.17 -8.76 3.04
C LEU A 1011 -18.14 -9.65 2.25
N SER A 1012 -17.94 -10.97 2.22
CA SER A 1012 -18.86 -11.90 1.55
C SER A 1012 -20.25 -11.93 2.22
N ILE A 1013 -20.30 -11.81 3.55
CA ILE A 1013 -21.56 -11.68 4.32
C ILE A 1013 -22.26 -10.36 3.99
N MET A 1014 -21.51 -9.25 3.89
CA MET A 1014 -22.08 -7.94 3.51
C MET A 1014 -22.70 -7.96 2.10
N VAL A 1015 -22.04 -8.62 1.14
CA VAL A 1015 -22.55 -8.78 -0.24
C VAL A 1015 -23.73 -9.75 -0.31
N ALA A 1016 -23.75 -10.81 0.50
CA ALA A 1016 -24.89 -11.73 0.60
C ALA A 1016 -26.12 -11.07 1.25
N MET A 1017 -25.93 -10.24 2.28
CA MET A 1017 -26.99 -9.47 2.94
C MET A 1017 -27.68 -8.48 1.99
N MET A 1018 -26.97 -7.94 1.00
CA MET A 1018 -27.53 -7.01 0.02
C MET A 1018 -28.36 -7.70 -1.08
N ARG A 1019 -28.32 -9.04 -1.22
CA ARG A 1019 -28.95 -9.76 -2.34
C ARG A 1019 -30.16 -10.62 -1.99
N THR A 1020 -30.47 -10.90 -0.72
CA THR A 1020 -31.55 -11.84 -0.34
C THR A 1020 -32.87 -11.16 0.03
N LYS A 1021 -33.91 -11.32 -0.80
CA LYS A 1021 -35.30 -10.83 -0.60
C LYS A 1021 -36.18 -11.67 0.35
N ARG A 1022 -35.64 -12.32 1.40
CA ARG A 1022 -36.48 -13.10 2.35
C ARG A 1022 -36.01 -12.98 3.81
N PRO A 1023 -36.86 -12.48 4.75
CA PRO A 1023 -36.46 -12.14 6.12
C PRO A 1023 -36.30 -13.34 7.09
N GLY A 1024 -36.60 -14.57 6.69
CA GLY A 1024 -36.60 -15.74 7.58
C GLY A 1024 -35.28 -16.51 7.74
N ILE A 1025 -34.24 -16.18 6.96
CA ILE A 1025 -32.97 -16.95 6.91
C ILE A 1025 -31.85 -16.31 7.77
N CYS A 1026 -32.03 -15.06 8.22
CA CYS A 1026 -31.07 -14.35 9.06
C CYS A 1026 -30.92 -14.94 10.47
N SER A 1027 -32.00 -15.53 11.02
CA SER A 1027 -31.98 -16.16 12.36
C SER A 1027 -31.24 -17.49 12.39
N LEU A 1028 -31.19 -18.23 11.28
CA LEU A 1028 -30.49 -19.51 11.19
C LEU A 1028 -28.97 -19.31 11.06
N HIS A 1029 -28.53 -18.31 10.29
CA HIS A 1029 -27.10 -17.97 10.14
C HIS A 1029 -26.50 -17.39 11.44
N TYR A 1030 -27.27 -16.60 12.19
CA TYR A 1030 -26.86 -16.08 13.50
C TYR A 1030 -26.80 -17.19 14.58
N ALA A 1031 -27.72 -18.16 14.54
CA ALA A 1031 -27.71 -19.31 15.45
C ALA A 1031 -26.54 -20.25 15.18
N VAL A 1032 -26.20 -20.54 13.92
CA VAL A 1032 -25.03 -21.36 13.56
C VAL A 1032 -23.71 -20.67 13.94
N PHE A 1033 -23.64 -19.34 13.79
CA PHE A 1033 -22.49 -18.52 14.22
C PHE A 1033 -22.26 -18.55 15.73
N MET A 1034 -23.31 -18.43 16.55
CA MET A 1034 -23.19 -18.53 18.02
C MET A 1034 -22.85 -19.95 18.50
N THR A 1035 -23.31 -20.98 17.78
CA THR A 1035 -23.00 -22.38 18.11
C THR A 1035 -21.55 -22.74 17.73
N GLY A 1036 -21.03 -22.17 16.63
CA GLY A 1036 -19.64 -22.34 16.19
C GLY A 1036 -18.60 -21.66 17.10
N ILE A 1037 -18.92 -20.47 17.64
CA ILE A 1037 -18.06 -19.78 18.61
C ILE A 1037 -18.03 -20.52 19.96
N SER A 1038 -19.15 -21.09 20.38
CA SER A 1038 -19.21 -21.88 21.62
C SER A 1038 -18.49 -23.22 21.52
N ALA A 1039 -18.35 -23.79 20.30
CA ALA A 1039 -17.56 -25.00 20.06
C ALA A 1039 -16.04 -24.72 19.95
N ALA A 1040 -15.65 -23.56 19.40
CA ALA A 1040 -14.25 -23.13 19.33
C ALA A 1040 -13.67 -22.69 20.68
N GLY A 1041 -14.50 -22.29 21.64
CA GLY A 1041 -14.09 -21.95 23.00
C GLY A 1041 -13.95 -23.15 23.95
N ALA A 1042 -14.35 -24.35 23.53
CA ALA A 1042 -14.42 -25.54 24.39
C ALA A 1042 -13.30 -26.57 24.16
N SER A 1043 -12.31 -26.30 23.29
CA SER A 1043 -11.26 -27.27 22.93
C SER A 1043 -9.85 -26.89 23.40
N ALA A 1044 -9.72 -25.97 24.37
CA ALA A 1044 -8.42 -25.63 24.96
C ALA A 1044 -7.99 -26.55 26.12
N GLU A 1045 -8.85 -27.48 26.57
CA GLU A 1045 -8.49 -28.47 27.59
C GLU A 1045 -9.01 -29.86 27.20
N GLU A 1046 -8.10 -30.83 27.21
CA GLU A 1046 -8.30 -32.30 27.10
C GLU A 1046 -8.39 -32.99 25.72
N ARG A 1047 -7.28 -33.70 25.40
CA ARG A 1047 -7.16 -35.12 24.98
C ARG A 1047 -6.73 -35.51 23.56
N ASP A 1048 -5.76 -36.43 23.58
CA ASP A 1048 -5.32 -37.39 22.56
C ASP A 1048 -6.45 -38.21 21.93
N GLY A 1049 -6.33 -38.50 20.63
CA GLY A 1049 -7.09 -39.57 19.96
C GLY A 1049 -7.20 -39.41 18.44
N LEU A 1050 -6.50 -40.25 17.67
CA LEU A 1050 -6.37 -40.19 16.20
C LEU A 1050 -7.62 -40.63 15.39
N GLY A 1051 -8.80 -40.77 16.01
CA GLY A 1051 -9.98 -41.41 15.39
C GLY A 1051 -11.03 -40.48 14.75
N ASP A 1052 -11.13 -39.21 15.17
CA ASP A 1052 -12.26 -38.33 14.79
C ASP A 1052 -12.01 -37.41 13.58
N ARG A 1053 -10.79 -37.39 13.03
CA ARG A 1053 -10.44 -36.53 11.87
C ARG A 1053 -11.20 -36.87 10.58
N MET A 1054 -11.62 -38.12 10.38
CA MET A 1054 -12.29 -38.54 9.14
C MET A 1054 -13.78 -38.14 9.06
N ARG A 1055 -14.47 -37.95 10.19
CA ARG A 1055 -15.90 -37.59 10.19
C ARG A 1055 -16.13 -36.09 9.96
N VAL A 1056 -15.21 -35.24 10.42
CA VAL A 1056 -15.32 -33.77 10.27
C VAL A 1056 -15.01 -33.33 8.84
N ASN A 1057 -14.02 -33.96 8.17
CA ASN A 1057 -13.71 -33.64 6.78
C ASN A 1057 -14.84 -34.01 5.82
N LYS A 1058 -15.53 -35.14 6.05
CA LYS A 1058 -16.66 -35.56 5.22
C LYS A 1058 -17.87 -34.60 5.31
N MET A 1059 -18.09 -33.99 6.47
CA MET A 1059 -19.13 -32.98 6.66
C MET A 1059 -18.76 -31.63 6.02
N TYR A 1060 -17.47 -31.34 5.92
CA TYR A 1060 -16.94 -30.15 5.23
C TYR A 1060 -17.04 -30.26 3.71
N ASP A 1061 -16.71 -31.42 3.15
CA ASP A 1061 -16.78 -31.67 1.71
C ASP A 1061 -18.23 -31.62 1.19
N GLU A 1062 -19.20 -32.18 1.94
CA GLU A 1062 -20.63 -32.09 1.61
C GLU A 1062 -21.20 -30.65 1.68
N LEU A 1063 -20.58 -29.77 2.48
CA LEU A 1063 -20.96 -28.36 2.61
C LEU A 1063 -20.39 -27.49 1.47
N ILE A 1064 -19.21 -27.85 0.96
CA ILE A 1064 -18.56 -27.19 -0.17
C ILE A 1064 -19.28 -27.54 -1.49
N ASP A 1065 -19.67 -28.81 -1.67
CA ASP A 1065 -20.38 -29.25 -2.87
C ASP A 1065 -21.78 -28.64 -3.01
N ASN A 1066 -22.46 -28.32 -1.90
CA ASN A 1066 -23.75 -27.64 -1.94
C ASN A 1066 -23.67 -26.13 -2.24
N PHE A 1067 -22.49 -25.51 -2.08
CA PHE A 1067 -22.27 -24.09 -2.38
C PHE A 1067 -21.84 -23.84 -3.84
N SER A 1068 -21.22 -24.81 -4.49
CA SER A 1068 -20.72 -24.70 -5.87
C SER A 1068 -21.84 -24.76 -6.94
N SER A 1069 -23.05 -25.20 -6.58
CA SER A 1069 -24.17 -25.38 -7.52
C SER A 1069 -25.05 -24.13 -7.75
N LEU A 1070 -24.70 -22.96 -7.18
CA LEU A 1070 -25.46 -21.71 -7.39
C LEU A 1070 -24.93 -20.92 -8.61
N ASN A 1071 -25.71 -20.96 -9.70
CA ASN A 1071 -25.44 -20.40 -11.03
C ASN A 1071 -25.12 -18.88 -11.07
N VAL A 1072 -23.86 -18.51 -10.85
CA VAL A 1072 -23.32 -17.13 -11.04
C VAL A 1072 -22.86 -16.89 -12.48
N ALA A 1073 -22.48 -17.93 -13.22
CA ALA A 1073 -21.91 -17.84 -14.57
C ALA A 1073 -22.87 -17.27 -15.63
N ARG A 1074 -24.18 -17.52 -15.50
CA ARG A 1074 -25.18 -17.11 -16.52
C ARG A 1074 -25.49 -15.61 -16.50
N SER A 1075 -25.21 -14.93 -15.39
CA SER A 1075 -25.43 -13.49 -15.23
C SER A 1075 -24.30 -12.64 -15.82
N GLN A 1076 -23.06 -13.15 -15.81
CA GLN A 1076 -21.91 -12.45 -16.39
C GLN A 1076 -21.93 -12.46 -17.93
N GLN A 1077 -22.40 -13.55 -18.55
CA GLN A 1077 -22.51 -13.62 -20.02
C GLN A 1077 -23.50 -12.60 -20.62
N ILE A 1078 -24.56 -12.23 -19.90
CA ILE A 1078 -25.59 -11.30 -20.40
C ILE A 1078 -25.10 -9.84 -20.36
N VAL A 1079 -24.20 -9.51 -19.43
CA VAL A 1079 -23.60 -8.17 -19.33
C VAL A 1079 -22.52 -7.98 -20.40
N HIS A 1080 -21.72 -9.01 -20.68
CA HIS A 1080 -20.69 -8.95 -21.72
C HIS A 1080 -21.28 -8.84 -23.14
N SER A 1081 -22.38 -9.54 -23.44
CA SER A 1081 -22.97 -9.48 -24.79
C SER A 1081 -23.56 -8.11 -25.17
N VAL A 1082 -23.81 -7.23 -24.20
CA VAL A 1082 -24.32 -5.87 -24.43
C VAL A 1082 -23.19 -4.88 -24.68
N TRP A 1083 -21.96 -5.20 -24.27
CA TRP A 1083 -20.82 -4.30 -24.37
C TRP A 1083 -20.05 -4.47 -25.69
N ASP A 1084 -19.93 -5.69 -26.21
CA ASP A 1084 -19.15 -5.97 -27.43
C ASP A 1084 -19.76 -5.41 -28.74
N GLN A 1085 -21.01 -4.94 -28.73
CA GLN A 1085 -21.67 -4.46 -29.96
C GLN A 1085 -21.55 -2.94 -30.21
N ASN A 1086 -20.90 -2.16 -29.35
CA ASN A 1086 -20.85 -0.69 -29.49
C ASN A 1086 -19.43 -0.09 -29.61
N ALA A 1087 -18.46 -0.87 -30.11
CA ALA A 1087 -17.08 -0.41 -30.29
C ALA A 1087 -16.77 0.26 -31.65
N GLU A 1088 -17.77 0.55 -32.49
CA GLU A 1088 -17.57 1.30 -33.73
C GLU A 1088 -18.43 2.57 -33.76
N GLY A 1089 -17.75 3.72 -33.91
CA GLY A 1089 -18.33 5.03 -33.71
C GLY A 1089 -19.49 5.37 -34.66
N SER A 1090 -20.64 5.70 -34.08
CA SER A 1090 -21.56 6.71 -34.64
C SER A 1090 -22.50 7.23 -33.54
N VAL A 1091 -22.80 8.52 -33.63
CA VAL A 1091 -23.67 9.28 -32.72
C VAL A 1091 -25.13 9.16 -33.21
N TYR A 1092 -26.07 9.09 -32.26
CA TYR A 1092 -27.55 9.00 -32.36
C TYR A 1092 -28.19 7.62 -32.63
N VAL A 1093 -28.76 6.99 -31.58
CA VAL A 1093 -29.99 6.17 -31.67
C VAL A 1093 -30.89 6.35 -30.43
N ASN A 1094 -32.19 6.31 -30.69
CA ASN A 1094 -33.35 6.79 -29.97
C ASN A 1094 -33.78 5.87 -28.81
N TRP A 1095 -33.87 6.41 -27.59
CA TRP A 1095 -34.18 5.68 -26.34
C TRP A 1095 -35.53 4.93 -26.32
N LEU A 1096 -36.44 5.23 -27.27
CA LEU A 1096 -37.80 4.68 -27.34
C LEU A 1096 -37.91 3.28 -27.99
N GLU A 1097 -36.92 2.82 -28.77
CA GLU A 1097 -36.97 1.47 -29.39
C GLU A 1097 -36.54 0.36 -28.43
N ILE A 1098 -35.61 0.62 -27.50
CA ILE A 1098 -35.16 -0.37 -26.50
C ILE A 1098 -36.28 -0.77 -25.52
N VAL A 1099 -37.20 0.16 -25.24
CA VAL A 1099 -38.38 -0.10 -24.38
C VAL A 1099 -39.42 -0.96 -25.10
N ARG A 1100 -39.45 -0.95 -26.44
CA ARG A 1100 -40.48 -1.63 -27.25
C ARG A 1100 -40.16 -3.09 -27.53
N GLU A 1101 -38.88 -3.47 -27.65
CA GLU A 1101 -38.47 -4.83 -28.04
C GLU A 1101 -38.25 -5.81 -26.87
N ARG A 1102 -38.17 -5.34 -25.62
CA ARG A 1102 -37.80 -6.20 -24.47
C ARG A 1102 -38.87 -6.43 -23.41
N HIS A 1103 -40.16 -6.22 -23.69
CA HIS A 1103 -41.28 -6.57 -22.79
C HIS A 1103 -41.00 -6.30 -21.28
N TRP A 1104 -40.45 -5.13 -20.96
CA TRP A 1104 -40.33 -4.71 -19.56
C TRP A 1104 -41.69 -4.20 -19.12
N GLU A 1105 -42.51 -5.07 -18.54
CA GLU A 1105 -43.68 -4.63 -17.80
C GLU A 1105 -43.21 -3.81 -16.58
N LEU A 1106 -43.34 -2.49 -16.70
CA LEU A 1106 -43.27 -1.55 -15.60
C LEU A 1106 -44.43 -1.83 -14.64
N TYR A 1107 -44.16 -2.54 -13.55
CA TYR A 1107 -45.00 -2.44 -12.35
C TYR A 1107 -44.46 -1.32 -11.45
N LEU A 1108 -45.07 -0.15 -11.62
CA LEU A 1108 -45.08 0.94 -10.63
C LEU A 1108 -45.79 0.45 -9.36
N VAL A 1109 -45.05 0.31 -8.26
CA VAL A 1109 -45.54 0.54 -6.87
C VAL A 1109 -44.42 1.16 -6.05
#